data_AF-A0A9D6UL21-F1
#
_entry.id   AF-A0A9D6UL21-F1
#
_cell.length_a   1.000
_cell.length_b   1.000
_cell.length_c   1.000
_cell.angle_alpha   90.00
_cell.angle_beta   90.00
_cell.angle_gamma   90.00
#
_symmetry.space_group_name_H-M   'P 1'
#
loop_
_entity.id
_entity.type
_entity.pdbx_description
1 polymer ?
#
loop_
_entity_poly.entity_id
_entity_poly.type
_entity_poly.pdbx_seq_one_letter_code
_entity_poly.pdbx_strand_id
1 'polypeptide(L)'
;MGRPKPLLQFQGRTFLDRQITAYSALCEQVVVVLGHAADEIHAGIEPGSPALFVTNPQPDLGQVSSLQCGLRAMAPSAGAFFFLPVDGPGASPETLRALAAVWRAESPLLAVPRHCGRNGHPVLADATLAAEFLSLDNGRTAREVVHAHRDRTVYVDVDDPAVLLDIDEPAQYEALLSQTPAGSGKRLFTRARIRWGLVLLVLLAAIAGFVVPAIDAARMRQPLESALQRTLGRKVDFREVHYQVFPRPGLSATDLVIPDDPDFGLEPLAYVGEIQAGISLGSLFGGELKISSVRLVEASVNVAHNPGLGWNVPRLLERMVAGVRTSGEAPSLEMRDGRINFRRGTLKSAYFLNAVDLDLEPVGPAGALEWRYEASPSRTDRAGQGFGRFSGSGKWTPRPGQEGRLELEMELQRSAVSEVATLLAGRDLGLQGRFSSRARFDGPLSRMALRGSMSLENLDRPGFFGLRGREWTLAYEGALNLPGEELHLATIKSSDRTPLPLSVTVDCSRLLANPRWSAEFGFHGIPAPALLDFSRRLGAHAPAGLQVEGDVVGSIRFSEQNGLGGGVELRGASVALGDAGPVKLETAQIAFENTEVQLAPVIVTTPGGNSAEISGKWQWDSESLEFKLATEDLSVEELKSASSGLKAVEPLPALDWCRSGQLKGTLQYRRAPGLAAPAPEWQGEFLLRRGLCGVEGVSAPVSLDSGSFVFRGANWSAKNLHGEWLASKFQGEIASRSNASRPISFSLRLDAASGNDADGFLRPALAARRSFIERTLRRPPPLPAWLRGRHAQGELRIATLKLGDQDFEDFRATMFWDGANIELPEFSANWDKARVGGRIRVRLGGEWPDYSLLGHIANFDWNGGQVDAELDLNVAGLQTPLTARLKSSASVAGRNIAVGDDSFRTLTACLDYDGERAAQRLKLNCLEVFSGGEWLQGQGTSAPDGRISIEMAGPRRTLRFAGVLSPFKIEPAAR
;
A
#
# COMPACT_ATOMS: atom_id res chain seq x y z
N MET A 1 -14.73 -27.13 36.03
CA MET A 1 -14.39 -27.83 37.30
C MET A 1 -14.29 -26.95 38.56
N GLY A 2 -13.78 -25.72 38.52
CA GLY A 2 -13.72 -24.83 39.70
C GLY A 2 -12.70 -25.21 40.80
N ARG A 3 -11.93 -26.28 40.58
CA ARG A 3 -10.79 -26.76 41.39
C ARG A 3 -9.81 -27.50 40.47
N PRO A 4 -8.52 -27.64 40.82
CA PRO A 4 -7.55 -28.33 39.97
C PRO A 4 -7.93 -29.80 39.72
N LYS A 5 -8.09 -30.20 38.46
CA LYS A 5 -8.40 -31.58 38.06
C LYS A 5 -7.42 -32.63 38.62
N PRO A 6 -6.10 -32.38 38.69
CA PRO A 6 -5.15 -33.36 39.22
C PRO A 6 -5.45 -33.81 40.66
N LEU A 7 -6.12 -32.95 41.44
CA LEU A 7 -6.46 -33.18 42.85
C LEU A 7 -7.84 -33.82 43.06
N LEU A 8 -8.56 -34.18 42.00
CA LEU A 8 -9.83 -34.87 42.10
C LEU A 8 -9.63 -36.29 42.65
N GLN A 9 -10.48 -36.71 43.60
CA GLN A 9 -10.35 -38.00 44.27
C GLN A 9 -11.15 -39.10 43.57
N PHE A 10 -10.50 -40.23 43.33
CA PHE A 10 -11.15 -41.42 42.82
C PHE A 10 -10.58 -42.66 43.51
N GLN A 11 -11.48 -43.46 44.08
CA GLN A 11 -11.13 -44.66 44.87
C GLN A 11 -10.09 -44.40 45.98
N GLY A 12 -10.20 -43.25 46.65
CA GLY A 12 -9.39 -42.91 47.82
C GLY A 12 -8.01 -42.27 47.54
N ARG A 13 -7.68 -41.96 46.27
CA ARG A 13 -6.46 -41.23 45.88
C ARG A 13 -6.78 -40.13 44.87
N THR A 14 -5.90 -39.14 44.73
CA THR A 14 -6.05 -38.13 43.67
C THR A 14 -5.77 -38.74 42.29
N PHE A 15 -6.30 -38.14 41.22
CA PHE A 15 -5.99 -38.54 39.84
C PHE A 15 -4.49 -38.52 39.57
N LEU A 16 -3.77 -37.54 40.10
CA LEU A 16 -2.33 -37.42 39.93
C LEU A 16 -1.55 -38.48 40.72
N ASP A 17 -1.86 -38.71 42.00
CA ASP A 17 -1.19 -39.73 42.82
C ASP A 17 -1.38 -41.15 42.24
N ARG A 18 -2.58 -41.43 41.72
CA ARG A 18 -2.89 -42.71 41.09
C ARG A 18 -2.04 -42.93 39.84
N GLN A 19 -1.91 -41.91 38.99
CA GLN A 19 -1.06 -41.98 37.80
C GLN A 19 0.41 -42.10 38.17
N ILE A 20 0.92 -41.28 39.10
CA ILE A 20 2.32 -41.38 39.57
C ILE A 20 2.60 -42.80 40.08
N THR A 21 1.71 -43.39 40.89
CA THR A 21 1.87 -44.76 41.38
C THR A 21 1.94 -45.77 40.23
N ALA A 22 1.03 -45.68 39.26
CA ALA A 22 0.96 -46.61 38.14
C ALA A 22 2.20 -46.53 37.24
N TYR A 23 2.67 -45.32 36.90
CA TYR A 23 3.86 -45.14 36.06
C TYR A 23 5.16 -45.44 36.81
N SER A 24 5.26 -45.13 38.12
CA SER A 24 6.48 -45.43 38.91
C SER A 24 6.73 -46.93 39.06
N ALA A 25 5.71 -47.77 38.88
CA ALA A 25 5.85 -49.22 38.89
C ALA A 25 6.47 -49.78 37.58
N LEU A 26 6.56 -48.97 36.52
CA LEU A 26 7.01 -49.39 35.19
C LEU A 26 8.17 -48.54 34.63
N CYS A 27 8.15 -47.24 34.90
CA CYS A 27 9.12 -46.25 34.41
C CYS A 27 10.16 -45.95 35.48
N GLU A 28 11.42 -45.80 35.06
CA GLU A 28 12.53 -45.41 35.94
C GLU A 28 12.41 -43.97 36.45
N GLN A 29 11.73 -43.10 35.68
CA GLN A 29 11.50 -41.70 36.00
C GLN A 29 10.05 -41.34 35.66
N VAL A 30 9.38 -40.61 36.56
CA VAL A 30 8.08 -39.97 36.31
C VAL A 30 8.26 -38.46 36.43
N VAL A 31 7.96 -37.72 35.37
CA VAL A 31 8.03 -36.25 35.35
C VAL A 31 6.62 -35.69 35.35
N VAL A 32 6.33 -34.82 36.32
CA VAL A 32 5.04 -34.12 36.44
C VAL A 32 5.26 -32.65 36.11
N VAL A 33 4.66 -32.19 35.02
CA VAL A 33 4.76 -30.80 34.59
C VAL A 33 3.57 -30.00 35.12
N LEU A 34 3.85 -29.00 35.95
CA LEU A 34 2.87 -28.11 36.54
C LEU A 34 2.83 -26.76 35.82
N GLY A 35 1.65 -26.14 35.78
CA GLY A 35 1.44 -24.82 35.18
C GLY A 35 0.59 -23.94 36.10
N HIS A 36 -0.65 -23.68 35.71
CA HIS A 36 -1.61 -22.98 36.56
C HIS A 36 -1.86 -23.74 37.88
N ALA A 37 -1.94 -23.02 39.00
CA ALA A 37 -2.11 -23.58 40.35
C ALA A 37 -1.01 -24.58 40.79
N ALA A 38 0.24 -24.40 40.32
CA ALA A 38 1.36 -25.30 40.64
C ALA A 38 1.56 -25.52 42.14
N ASP A 39 1.55 -24.45 42.95
CA ASP A 39 1.76 -24.56 44.41
C ASP A 39 0.62 -25.34 45.10
N GLU A 40 -0.63 -25.12 44.68
CA GLU A 40 -1.81 -25.84 45.20
C GLU A 40 -1.75 -27.32 44.83
N ILE A 41 -1.43 -27.64 43.57
CA ILE A 41 -1.32 -29.03 43.10
C ILE A 41 -0.18 -29.72 43.82
N HIS A 42 1.00 -29.10 43.92
CA HIS A 42 2.17 -29.68 44.58
C HIS A 42 1.91 -29.94 46.08
N ALA A 43 1.21 -29.03 46.76
CA ALA A 43 0.84 -29.21 48.17
C ALA A 43 -0.21 -30.33 48.38
N GLY A 44 -0.98 -30.68 47.35
CA GLY A 44 -2.03 -31.71 47.41
C GLY A 44 -1.57 -33.15 47.10
N ILE A 45 -0.28 -33.37 46.83
CA ILE A 45 0.31 -34.69 46.53
C ILE A 45 0.72 -35.42 47.82
N GLU A 46 0.65 -36.75 47.80
CA GLU A 46 1.11 -37.58 48.91
C GLU A 46 2.60 -37.33 49.26
N PRO A 47 2.95 -37.07 50.54
CA PRO A 47 4.33 -36.89 50.96
C PRO A 47 5.22 -38.09 50.60
N GLY A 48 6.38 -37.82 49.99
CA GLY A 48 7.31 -38.87 49.55
C GLY A 48 7.07 -39.41 48.14
N SER A 49 6.27 -38.72 47.32
CA SER A 49 6.08 -39.03 45.90
C SER A 49 7.42 -39.12 45.14
N PRO A 50 7.66 -40.18 44.34
CA PRO A 50 8.89 -40.38 43.58
C PRO A 50 8.97 -39.54 42.29
N ALA A 51 7.96 -38.71 41.99
CA ALA A 51 7.91 -37.92 40.77
C ALA A 51 8.82 -36.68 40.80
N LEU A 52 9.44 -36.37 39.65
CA LEU A 52 10.15 -35.11 39.42
C LEU A 52 9.17 -34.03 38.98
N PHE A 53 9.03 -32.97 39.78
CA PHE A 53 8.15 -31.84 39.46
C PHE A 53 8.90 -30.77 38.65
N VAL A 54 8.28 -30.32 37.55
CA VAL A 54 8.81 -29.28 36.66
C VAL A 54 7.73 -28.23 36.43
N THR A 55 8.06 -26.95 36.58
CA THR A 55 7.12 -25.86 36.30
C THR A 55 7.28 -25.37 34.87
N ASN A 56 6.20 -25.38 34.09
CA ASN A 56 6.14 -24.73 32.79
C ASN A 56 5.96 -23.21 33.00
N PRO A 57 6.92 -22.36 32.60
CA PRO A 57 6.83 -20.92 32.80
C PRO A 57 5.79 -20.24 31.88
N GLN A 58 5.31 -20.93 30.84
CA GLN A 58 4.38 -20.38 29.84
C GLN A 58 3.25 -21.38 29.51
N PRO A 59 2.38 -21.71 30.48
CA PRO A 59 1.29 -22.67 30.28
C PRO A 59 0.23 -22.18 29.29
N ASP A 60 0.11 -20.86 29.08
CA ASP A 60 -0.87 -20.25 28.15
C ASP A 60 -0.58 -20.53 26.67
N LEU A 61 0.62 -21.04 26.35
CA LEU A 61 0.98 -21.47 24.99
C LEU A 61 0.37 -22.83 24.59
N GLY A 62 -0.35 -23.49 25.50
CA GLY A 62 -1.06 -24.75 25.25
C GLY A 62 -0.28 -26.01 25.65
N GLN A 63 -0.91 -27.18 25.50
CA GLN A 63 -0.41 -28.46 26.03
C GLN A 63 0.99 -28.87 25.51
N VAL A 64 1.36 -28.46 24.29
CA VAL A 64 2.67 -28.78 23.71
C VAL A 64 3.82 -28.12 24.48
N SER A 65 3.65 -26.89 25.00
CA SER A 65 4.71 -26.25 25.80
C SER A 65 4.98 -27.03 27.09
N SER A 66 3.95 -27.62 27.71
CA SER A 66 4.09 -28.50 28.87
C SER A 66 4.77 -29.83 28.51
N LEU A 67 4.43 -30.45 27.38
CA LEU A 67 5.12 -31.65 26.89
C LEU A 67 6.61 -31.39 26.65
N GLN A 68 6.95 -30.25 26.02
CA GLN A 68 8.33 -29.85 25.78
C GLN A 68 9.12 -29.62 27.07
N CYS A 69 8.50 -29.03 28.10
CA CYS A 69 9.10 -28.92 29.43
C CYS A 69 9.41 -30.29 30.04
N GLY A 70 8.48 -31.25 29.92
CA GLY A 70 8.67 -32.63 30.37
C GLY A 70 9.82 -33.34 29.64
N LEU A 71 9.87 -33.21 28.31
CA LEU A 71 10.92 -33.81 27.48
C LEU A 71 12.31 -33.23 27.76
N ARG A 72 12.42 -31.93 28.07
CA ARG A 72 13.71 -31.32 28.48
C ARG A 72 14.20 -31.83 29.83
N ALA A 73 13.31 -32.32 30.70
CA ALA A 73 13.65 -32.88 32.01
C ALA A 73 13.82 -34.41 32.00
N MET A 74 13.57 -35.06 30.86
CA MET A 74 13.73 -36.50 30.67
C MET A 74 15.19 -36.92 30.83
N ALA A 75 15.42 -38.04 31.52
CA ALA A 75 16.75 -38.62 31.65
C ALA A 75 17.37 -38.94 30.27
N PRO A 76 18.65 -38.57 30.01
CA PRO A 76 19.29 -38.86 28.73
C PRO A 76 19.41 -40.34 28.37
N SER A 77 19.30 -41.24 29.36
CA SER A 77 19.32 -42.70 29.18
C SER A 77 17.96 -43.31 28.84
N ALA A 78 16.89 -42.52 28.75
CA ALA A 78 15.55 -43.03 28.45
C ALA A 78 15.47 -43.55 27.01
N GLY A 79 15.03 -44.81 26.84
CA GLY A 79 14.79 -45.41 25.51
C GLY A 79 13.42 -45.08 24.90
N ALA A 80 12.43 -44.77 25.74
CA ALA A 80 11.10 -44.37 25.35
C ALA A 80 10.43 -43.57 26.49
N PHE A 81 9.36 -42.84 26.18
CA PHE A 81 8.59 -42.07 27.16
C PHE A 81 7.09 -42.21 26.92
N PHE A 82 6.34 -42.31 28.02
CA PHE A 82 4.89 -42.13 28.00
C PHE A 82 4.54 -40.65 28.09
N PHE A 83 3.52 -40.22 27.36
CA PHE A 83 2.93 -38.90 27.55
C PHE A 83 1.40 -38.96 27.55
N LEU A 84 0.81 -38.14 28.43
CA LEU A 84 -0.63 -38.00 28.62
C LEU A 84 -0.96 -36.73 29.41
N PRO A 85 -2.15 -36.14 29.21
CA PRO A 85 -2.68 -35.12 30.11
C PRO A 85 -3.28 -35.74 31.39
N VAL A 86 -3.42 -34.93 32.45
CA VAL A 86 -3.97 -35.35 33.75
C VAL A 86 -5.44 -34.92 33.86
N ASP A 87 -6.28 -35.54 33.01
CA ASP A 87 -7.71 -35.22 32.91
C ASP A 87 -8.63 -36.36 33.39
N GLY A 88 -8.07 -37.43 33.94
CA GLY A 88 -8.83 -38.58 34.44
C GLY A 88 -8.02 -39.48 35.39
N PRO A 89 -8.60 -40.61 35.84
CA PRO A 89 -7.96 -41.53 36.81
C PRO A 89 -6.76 -42.31 36.25
N GLY A 90 -6.48 -42.20 34.94
CA GLY A 90 -5.37 -42.87 34.26
C GLY A 90 -5.65 -44.33 33.89
N ALA A 91 -4.91 -44.81 32.88
CA ALA A 91 -4.98 -46.18 32.38
C ALA A 91 -4.57 -47.22 33.45
N SER A 92 -5.03 -48.45 33.28
CA SER A 92 -4.66 -49.59 34.14
C SER A 92 -3.18 -49.98 33.97
N PRO A 93 -2.52 -50.51 35.02
CA PRO A 93 -1.16 -51.02 34.93
C PRO A 93 -0.98 -52.11 33.86
N GLU A 94 -2.03 -52.89 33.57
CA GLU A 94 -2.07 -53.89 32.50
C GLU A 94 -1.90 -53.24 31.12
N THR A 95 -2.63 -52.16 30.85
CA THR A 95 -2.51 -51.36 29.62
C THR A 95 -1.09 -50.81 29.46
N LEU A 96 -0.50 -50.25 30.53
CA LEU A 96 0.87 -49.72 30.49
C LEU A 96 1.89 -50.81 30.15
N ARG A 97 1.75 -51.99 30.76
CA ARG A 97 2.61 -53.15 30.48
C ARG A 97 2.43 -53.66 29.05
N ALA A 98 1.22 -53.65 28.50
CA ALA A 98 0.95 -54.07 27.14
C ALA A 98 1.64 -53.14 26.12
N LEU A 99 1.52 -51.82 26.29
CA LEU A 99 2.19 -50.83 25.44
C LEU A 99 3.72 -50.98 25.50
N ALA A 100 4.28 -51.14 26.69
CA ALA A 100 5.72 -51.35 26.86
C ALA A 100 6.22 -52.69 26.28
N ALA A 101 5.42 -53.75 26.36
CA ALA A 101 5.76 -55.05 25.78
C ALA A 101 5.80 -54.97 24.25
N VAL A 102 4.81 -54.31 23.63
CA VAL A 102 4.80 -54.07 22.18
C VAL A 102 5.99 -53.23 21.76
N TRP A 103 6.31 -52.16 22.50
CA TRP A 103 7.47 -51.34 22.18
C TRP A 103 8.80 -52.13 22.23
N ARG A 104 8.98 -52.97 23.25
CA ARG A 104 10.16 -53.84 23.38
C ARG A 104 10.25 -54.93 22.31
N ALA A 105 9.11 -55.45 21.86
CA ALA A 105 9.07 -56.55 20.90
C ALA A 105 9.23 -56.08 19.44
N GLU A 106 8.59 -54.97 19.08
CA GLU A 106 8.45 -54.52 17.69
C GLU A 106 9.23 -53.24 17.38
N SER A 107 9.75 -52.54 18.40
CA SER A 107 10.43 -51.25 18.28
C SER A 107 9.71 -50.23 17.37
N PRO A 108 8.38 -50.02 17.53
CA PRO A 108 7.66 -48.99 16.81
C PRO A 108 8.09 -47.60 17.31
N LEU A 109 7.89 -46.57 16.48
CA LEU A 109 8.12 -45.19 16.94
C LEU A 109 7.07 -44.77 17.97
N LEU A 110 5.85 -45.30 17.85
CA LEU A 110 4.72 -44.99 18.71
C LEU A 110 3.92 -46.26 19.00
N ALA A 111 3.51 -46.46 20.25
CA ALA A 111 2.49 -47.44 20.63
C ALA A 111 1.32 -46.69 21.28
N VAL A 112 0.13 -46.85 20.71
CA VAL A 112 -1.09 -46.11 21.09
C VAL A 112 -2.18 -47.09 21.51
N PRO A 113 -2.77 -46.96 22.71
CA PRO A 113 -3.86 -47.84 23.14
C PRO A 113 -5.13 -47.54 22.36
N ARG A 114 -5.88 -48.59 22.02
CA ARG A 114 -7.14 -48.51 21.30
C ARG A 114 -8.20 -49.29 22.06
N HIS A 115 -9.29 -48.63 22.46
CA HIS A 115 -10.43 -49.27 23.11
C HIS A 115 -11.68 -49.03 22.25
N CYS A 116 -12.37 -50.11 21.88
CA CYS A 116 -13.53 -50.06 20.99
C CYS A 116 -13.28 -49.26 19.70
N GLY A 117 -12.10 -49.42 19.09
CA GLY A 117 -11.71 -48.75 17.85
C GLY A 117 -11.29 -47.27 18.00
N ARG A 118 -11.33 -46.71 19.21
CA ARG A 118 -10.91 -45.33 19.49
C ARG A 118 -9.53 -45.29 20.12
N ASN A 119 -8.66 -44.42 19.61
CA ASN A 119 -7.32 -44.20 20.13
C ASN A 119 -7.38 -43.34 21.40
N GLY A 120 -6.59 -43.72 22.42
CA GLY A 120 -6.60 -43.08 23.73
C GLY A 120 -5.21 -42.77 24.27
N HIS A 121 -5.16 -42.44 25.56
CA HIS A 121 -3.93 -42.18 26.32
C HIS A 121 -3.67 -43.27 27.36
N PRO A 122 -2.41 -43.51 27.76
CA PRO A 122 -1.21 -42.79 27.33
C PRO A 122 -0.67 -43.25 25.99
N VAL A 123 0.06 -42.36 25.32
CA VAL A 123 0.86 -42.73 24.15
C VAL A 123 2.28 -43.02 24.60
N LEU A 124 2.85 -44.14 24.16
CA LEU A 124 4.26 -44.47 24.34
C LEU A 124 5.02 -44.10 23.08
N ALA A 125 6.01 -43.22 23.19
CA ALA A 125 6.86 -42.79 22.08
C ALA A 125 8.31 -43.24 22.30
N ASP A 126 8.95 -43.65 21.21
CA ASP A 126 10.39 -43.90 21.19
C ASP A 126 11.17 -42.60 21.45
N ALA A 127 12.27 -42.67 22.19
CA ALA A 127 13.04 -41.49 22.58
C ALA A 127 13.59 -40.73 21.37
N THR A 128 13.76 -41.38 20.22
CA THR A 128 14.16 -40.72 18.96
C THR A 128 13.18 -39.63 18.51
N LEU A 129 11.89 -39.71 18.88
CA LEU A 129 10.89 -38.69 18.56
C LEU A 129 10.96 -37.45 19.45
N ALA A 130 11.75 -37.46 20.53
CA ALA A 130 11.82 -36.33 21.47
C ALA A 130 12.23 -35.01 20.77
N ALA A 131 13.16 -35.09 19.81
CA ALA A 131 13.60 -33.91 19.04
C ALA A 131 12.47 -33.31 18.19
N GLU A 132 11.61 -34.15 17.60
CA GLU A 132 10.48 -33.68 16.78
C GLU A 132 9.44 -32.97 17.65
N PHE A 133 9.09 -33.54 18.81
CA PHE A 133 8.19 -32.88 19.76
C PHE A 133 8.77 -31.57 20.31
N LEU A 134 10.09 -31.50 20.55
CA LEU A 134 10.79 -30.28 20.98
C LEU A 134 10.84 -29.19 19.89
N SER A 135 10.70 -29.57 18.61
CA SER A 135 10.73 -28.65 17.47
C SER A 135 9.37 -28.09 17.06
N LEU A 136 8.27 -28.53 17.69
CA LEU A 136 6.93 -28.04 17.37
C LEU A 136 6.75 -26.55 17.75
N ASP A 137 6.26 -25.77 16.79
CA ASP A 137 5.89 -24.37 16.98
C ASP A 137 4.62 -24.19 17.85
N ASN A 138 4.49 -23.02 18.45
CA ASN A 138 3.32 -22.65 19.26
C ASN A 138 2.02 -22.68 18.43
N GLY A 139 1.04 -23.49 18.86
CA GLY A 139 -0.25 -23.67 18.19
C GLY A 139 -0.38 -24.97 17.37
N ARG A 140 0.72 -25.70 17.16
CA ARG A 140 0.68 -27.08 16.66
C ARG A 140 0.35 -28.04 17.79
N THR A 141 -0.12 -29.24 17.45
CA THR A 141 -0.52 -30.26 18.44
C THR A 141 0.39 -31.48 18.40
N ALA A 142 0.58 -32.14 19.55
CA ALA A 142 1.32 -33.42 19.62
C ALA A 142 0.71 -34.50 18.70
N ARG A 143 -0.59 -34.39 18.40
CA ARG A 143 -1.33 -35.26 17.49
C ARG A 143 -0.78 -35.23 16.05
N GLU A 144 -0.18 -34.12 15.62
CA GLU A 144 0.42 -33.99 14.29
C GLU A 144 1.66 -34.86 14.14
N VAL A 145 2.52 -34.94 15.16
CA VAL A 145 3.69 -35.84 15.16
C VAL A 145 3.21 -37.30 15.16
N VAL A 146 2.18 -37.61 15.94
CA VAL A 146 1.58 -38.96 15.96
C VAL A 146 1.00 -39.33 14.59
N HIS A 147 0.34 -38.40 13.88
CA HIS A 147 -0.19 -38.66 12.54
C HIS A 147 0.90 -38.78 11.48
N ALA A 148 1.97 -37.98 11.56
CA ALA A 148 3.08 -38.02 10.63
C ALA A 148 3.79 -39.38 10.62
N HIS A 149 3.80 -40.08 11.76
CA HIS A 149 4.41 -41.40 11.92
C HIS A 149 3.39 -42.54 12.03
N ARG A 150 2.19 -42.39 11.47
CA ARG A 150 1.13 -43.42 11.52
C ARG A 150 1.59 -44.78 10.98
N ASP A 151 2.43 -44.79 9.95
CA ASP A 151 2.94 -46.01 9.30
C ASP A 151 3.96 -46.76 10.18
N ARG A 152 4.48 -46.10 11.22
CA ARG A 152 5.39 -46.66 12.24
C ARG A 152 4.75 -46.65 13.64
N THR A 153 3.44 -46.50 13.70
CA THR A 153 2.63 -46.53 14.93
C THR A 153 1.94 -47.87 15.06
N VAL A 154 2.07 -48.51 16.22
CA VAL A 154 1.34 -49.74 16.54
C VAL A 154 0.17 -49.40 17.46
N TYR A 155 -1.03 -49.76 17.02
CA TYR A 155 -2.25 -49.60 17.83
C TYR A 155 -2.48 -50.87 18.64
N VAL A 156 -2.52 -50.74 19.97
CA VAL A 156 -2.66 -51.87 20.89
C VAL A 156 -4.09 -51.92 21.40
N ASP A 157 -4.85 -52.92 20.98
CA ASP A 157 -6.23 -53.10 21.43
C ASP A 157 -6.26 -53.52 22.91
N VAL A 158 -6.95 -52.73 23.74
CA VAL A 158 -7.06 -52.93 25.19
C VAL A 158 -8.51 -52.87 25.66
N ASP A 159 -8.86 -53.69 26.64
CA ASP A 159 -10.17 -53.68 27.32
C ASP A 159 -10.12 -52.75 28.55
N ASP A 160 -9.77 -51.49 28.30
CA ASP A 160 -9.57 -50.49 29.35
C ASP A 160 -10.26 -49.17 28.93
N PRO A 161 -11.50 -48.90 29.40
CA PRO A 161 -12.20 -47.68 29.04
C PRO A 161 -11.52 -46.42 29.58
N ALA A 162 -10.63 -46.53 30.58
CA ALA A 162 -9.94 -45.39 31.16
C ALA A 162 -9.01 -44.68 30.17
N VAL A 163 -8.58 -45.35 29.10
CA VAL A 163 -7.73 -44.75 28.04
C VAL A 163 -8.46 -43.68 27.24
N LEU A 164 -9.79 -43.64 27.28
CA LEU A 164 -10.63 -42.67 26.56
C LEU A 164 -11.29 -41.64 27.46
N LEU A 165 -11.05 -41.69 28.78
CA LEU A 165 -11.69 -40.78 29.73
C LEU A 165 -11.05 -39.39 29.70
N ASP A 166 -11.90 -38.38 29.55
CA ASP A 166 -11.56 -36.97 29.64
C ASP A 166 -12.62 -36.25 30.51
N ILE A 167 -12.21 -35.73 31.67
CA ILE A 167 -13.10 -35.14 32.68
C ILE A 167 -12.89 -33.62 32.71
N ASP A 168 -13.72 -32.89 31.97
CA ASP A 168 -13.74 -31.43 31.87
C ASP A 168 -14.84 -30.77 32.72
N GLU A 169 -15.95 -31.48 32.93
CA GLU A 169 -17.15 -30.96 33.56
C GLU A 169 -17.51 -31.68 34.88
N PRO A 170 -18.09 -30.98 35.87
CA PRO A 170 -18.47 -31.59 37.14
C PRO A 170 -19.40 -32.80 36.99
N ALA A 171 -20.32 -32.76 36.02
CA ALA A 171 -21.24 -33.86 35.73
C ALA A 171 -20.51 -35.14 35.26
N GLN A 172 -19.43 -35.01 34.50
CA GLN A 172 -18.60 -36.15 34.06
C GLN A 172 -17.87 -36.79 35.26
N TYR A 173 -17.40 -35.97 36.20
CA TYR A 173 -16.78 -36.45 37.43
C TYR A 173 -17.80 -37.17 38.35
N GLU A 174 -19.02 -36.65 38.46
CA GLU A 174 -20.11 -37.33 39.19
C GLU A 174 -20.52 -38.65 38.53
N ALA A 175 -20.57 -38.68 37.20
CA ALA A 175 -20.80 -39.91 36.43
C ALA A 175 -19.67 -40.94 36.62
N LEU A 176 -18.42 -40.50 36.81
CA LEU A 176 -17.29 -41.38 37.11
C LEU A 176 -17.40 -41.96 38.54
N LEU A 177 -17.77 -41.14 39.52
CA LEU A 177 -17.91 -41.58 40.92
C LEU A 177 -19.08 -42.56 41.11
N SER A 178 -20.18 -42.37 40.36
CA SER A 178 -21.35 -43.25 40.39
C SER A 178 -21.12 -44.63 39.75
N GLN A 179 -20.01 -44.83 39.03
CA GLN A 179 -19.65 -46.09 38.37
C GLN A 179 -18.83 -47.07 39.25
N THR A 180 -18.79 -46.89 40.57
CA THR A 180 -18.04 -47.80 41.46
C THR A 180 -18.90 -49.01 41.89
N PRO A 181 -18.39 -50.26 41.84
CA PRO A 181 -19.10 -51.42 42.35
C PRO A 181 -19.22 -51.31 43.88
N ALA A 182 -20.46 -51.35 44.39
CA ALA A 182 -20.71 -51.51 45.82
C ALA A 182 -20.09 -52.84 46.30
N GLY A 183 -19.34 -52.73 47.40
CA GLY A 183 -18.74 -53.87 48.08
C GLY A 183 -19.72 -54.98 48.41
N SER A 184 -19.16 -56.18 48.47
CA SER A 184 -19.73 -57.43 48.97
C SER A 184 -20.79 -57.25 50.06
N GLY A 185 -22.04 -57.57 49.73
CA GLY A 185 -23.15 -57.65 50.67
C GLY A 185 -24.19 -58.64 50.17
N LYS A 186 -24.04 -59.90 50.57
CA LYS A 186 -24.98 -61.00 50.33
C LYS A 186 -26.43 -60.55 50.58
N ARG A 187 -27.28 -60.57 49.56
CA ARG A 187 -28.70 -60.91 49.75
C ARG A 187 -29.18 -61.80 48.60
N LEU A 188 -29.56 -63.01 49.00
CA LEU A 188 -30.17 -64.04 48.18
C LEU A 188 -31.41 -63.48 47.48
N PHE A 189 -31.62 -63.78 46.20
CA PHE A 189 -32.84 -64.42 45.71
C PHE A 189 -32.67 -64.92 44.25
N THR A 190 -32.87 -66.24 44.11
CA THR A 190 -33.25 -67.03 42.92
C THR A 190 -32.36 -67.02 41.66
N ARG A 191 -31.25 -67.76 41.76
CA ARG A 191 -30.44 -68.27 40.64
C ARG A 191 -31.17 -69.39 39.89
N ALA A 192 -31.87 -69.08 38.79
CA ALA A 192 -32.19 -70.07 37.76
C ALA A 192 -32.48 -69.45 36.38
N ARG A 193 -33.16 -68.29 36.32
CA ARG A 193 -33.55 -67.65 35.04
C ARG A 193 -32.44 -66.83 34.36
N ILE A 194 -31.52 -66.24 35.12
CA ILE A 194 -30.46 -65.36 34.57
C ILE A 194 -29.32 -66.16 33.90
N ARG A 195 -29.03 -67.38 34.36
CA ARG A 195 -28.01 -68.25 33.72
C ARG A 195 -28.42 -68.69 32.31
N TRP A 196 -29.70 -69.00 32.11
CA TRP A 196 -30.22 -69.28 30.78
C TRP A 196 -30.24 -68.04 29.89
N GLY A 197 -30.57 -66.85 30.43
CA GLY A 197 -30.50 -65.59 29.70
C GLY A 197 -29.07 -65.24 29.24
N LEU A 198 -28.07 -65.42 30.10
CA LEU A 198 -26.66 -65.16 29.77
C LEU A 198 -26.10 -66.19 28.77
N VAL A 199 -26.45 -67.47 28.93
CA VAL A 199 -26.10 -68.52 27.96
C VAL A 199 -26.79 -68.26 26.62
N LEU A 200 -28.06 -67.87 26.60
CA LEU A 200 -28.78 -67.51 25.38
C LEU A 200 -28.16 -66.29 24.69
N LEU A 201 -27.69 -65.29 25.46
CA LEU A 201 -27.08 -64.07 24.93
C LEU A 201 -25.67 -64.33 24.37
N VAL A 202 -24.88 -65.18 25.03
CA VAL A 202 -23.58 -65.67 24.51
C VAL A 202 -23.79 -66.59 23.31
N LEU A 203 -24.82 -67.45 23.31
CA LEU A 203 -25.17 -68.30 22.17
C LEU A 203 -25.68 -67.47 20.99
N LEU A 204 -26.49 -66.43 21.23
CA LEU A 204 -26.95 -65.48 20.21
C LEU A 204 -25.80 -64.63 19.67
N ALA A 205 -24.85 -64.21 20.51
CA ALA A 205 -23.64 -63.52 20.06
C ALA A 205 -22.71 -64.45 19.27
N ALA A 206 -22.59 -65.72 19.66
CA ALA A 206 -21.85 -66.74 18.92
C ALA A 206 -22.53 -67.10 17.59
N ILE A 207 -23.87 -67.21 17.56
CA ILE A 207 -24.67 -67.38 16.33
C ILE A 207 -24.53 -66.13 15.45
N ALA A 208 -24.58 -64.92 16.01
CA ALA A 208 -24.34 -63.68 15.26
C ALA A 208 -22.91 -63.58 14.73
N GLY A 209 -21.91 -64.09 15.45
CA GLY A 209 -20.52 -64.11 15.02
C GLY A 209 -20.17 -65.21 14.00
N PHE A 210 -20.86 -66.37 14.02
CA PHE A 210 -20.55 -67.52 13.14
C PHE A 210 -21.56 -67.75 12.01
N VAL A 211 -22.84 -67.40 12.19
CA VAL A 211 -23.91 -67.66 11.20
C VAL A 211 -24.18 -66.45 10.31
N VAL A 212 -24.13 -65.22 10.84
CA VAL A 212 -24.40 -64.00 10.04
C VAL A 212 -23.35 -63.81 8.93
N PRO A 213 -22.04 -64.04 9.13
CA PRO A 213 -21.06 -63.99 8.03
C PRO A 213 -21.24 -65.11 6.99
N ALA A 214 -21.95 -66.19 7.32
CA ALA A 214 -22.23 -67.32 6.40
C ALA A 214 -23.47 -67.08 5.53
N ILE A 215 -24.26 -66.03 5.80
CA ILE A 215 -25.38 -65.60 4.98
C ILE A 215 -24.85 -64.56 3.98
N ASP A 216 -25.13 -64.78 2.69
CA ASP A 216 -24.74 -63.83 1.66
C ASP A 216 -25.47 -62.50 1.84
N ALA A 217 -24.71 -61.45 2.18
CA ALA A 217 -25.20 -60.09 2.38
C ALA A 217 -25.85 -59.51 1.11
N ALA A 218 -25.56 -60.06 -0.08
CA ALA A 218 -26.22 -59.67 -1.32
C ALA A 218 -27.74 -59.88 -1.30
N ARG A 219 -28.26 -60.82 -0.49
CA ARG A 219 -29.72 -61.01 -0.33
C ARG A 219 -30.40 -59.85 0.40
N MET A 220 -29.66 -59.09 1.19
CA MET A 220 -30.18 -57.95 1.95
C MET A 220 -30.19 -56.65 1.13
N ARG A 221 -29.67 -56.67 -0.11
CA ARG A 221 -29.65 -55.52 -1.01
C ARG A 221 -31.06 -54.97 -1.29
N GLN A 222 -31.96 -55.76 -1.85
CA GLN A 222 -33.32 -55.30 -2.19
C GLN A 222 -34.14 -54.84 -0.96
N PRO A 223 -34.10 -55.55 0.19
CA PRO A 223 -34.73 -55.07 1.42
C PRO A 223 -34.15 -53.74 1.93
N LEU A 224 -32.84 -53.56 1.87
CA LEU A 224 -32.16 -52.33 2.29
C LEU A 224 -32.46 -51.16 1.34
N GLU A 225 -32.43 -51.39 0.02
CA GLU A 225 -32.86 -50.40 -1.00
C GLU A 225 -34.30 -49.96 -0.75
N SER A 226 -35.21 -50.90 -0.52
CA SER A 226 -36.63 -50.61 -0.26
C SER A 226 -36.85 -49.86 1.06
N ALA A 227 -36.08 -50.18 2.09
CA ALA A 227 -36.15 -49.48 3.38
C ALA A 227 -35.58 -48.05 3.25
N LEU A 228 -34.40 -47.89 2.67
CA LEU A 228 -33.79 -46.58 2.42
C LEU A 228 -34.65 -45.72 1.50
N GLN A 229 -35.28 -46.30 0.47
CA GLN A 229 -36.17 -45.57 -0.43
C GLN A 229 -37.45 -45.07 0.26
N ARG A 230 -38.03 -45.88 1.17
CA ARG A 230 -39.17 -45.45 2.00
C ARG A 230 -38.78 -44.33 2.97
N THR A 231 -37.58 -44.41 3.54
CA THR A 231 -37.07 -43.44 4.52
C THR A 231 -36.62 -42.12 3.88
N LEU A 232 -35.86 -42.17 2.79
CA LEU A 232 -35.29 -41.01 2.09
C LEU A 232 -36.27 -40.41 1.06
N GLY A 233 -37.35 -41.13 0.72
CA GLY A 233 -38.32 -40.73 -0.28
C GLY A 233 -37.76 -40.67 -1.71
N ARG A 234 -36.66 -41.39 -1.97
CA ARG A 234 -35.92 -41.39 -3.25
C ARG A 234 -35.35 -42.76 -3.55
N LYS A 235 -35.24 -43.10 -4.85
CA LYS A 235 -34.51 -44.31 -5.28
C LYS A 235 -33.06 -44.21 -4.83
N VAL A 236 -32.46 -45.31 -4.42
CA VAL A 236 -31.05 -45.39 -4.05
C VAL A 236 -30.42 -46.56 -4.79
N ASP A 237 -29.15 -46.41 -5.17
CA ASP A 237 -28.35 -47.48 -5.78
C ASP A 237 -27.00 -47.55 -5.08
N PHE A 238 -26.47 -48.75 -4.86
CA PHE A 238 -25.19 -48.99 -4.19
C PHE A 238 -24.55 -50.28 -4.70
N ARG A 239 -23.26 -50.50 -4.48
CA ARG A 239 -22.54 -51.60 -5.12
C ARG A 239 -22.59 -52.90 -4.32
N GLU A 240 -22.12 -52.86 -3.07
CA GLU A 240 -21.98 -54.02 -2.18
C GLU A 240 -22.64 -53.75 -0.83
N VAL A 241 -23.07 -54.82 -0.14
CA VAL A 241 -23.68 -54.76 1.19
C VAL A 241 -22.89 -55.64 2.14
N HIS A 242 -22.66 -55.16 3.36
CA HIS A 242 -21.97 -55.86 4.42
C HIS A 242 -22.81 -55.86 5.70
N TYR A 243 -22.66 -56.90 6.52
CA TYR A 243 -23.24 -56.93 7.86
C TYR A 243 -22.31 -56.23 8.84
N GLN A 244 -22.87 -55.33 9.64
CA GLN A 244 -22.16 -54.66 10.72
C GLN A 244 -22.62 -55.26 12.05
N VAL A 245 -21.72 -55.95 12.76
CA VAL A 245 -22.07 -56.65 14.01
C VAL A 245 -21.78 -55.78 15.24
N PHE A 246 -20.78 -54.91 15.19
CA PHE A 246 -20.36 -53.99 16.26
C PHE A 246 -20.01 -52.60 15.72
N PRO A 247 -20.23 -51.50 16.48
CA PRO A 247 -20.74 -51.41 17.86
C PRO A 247 -22.27 -51.54 17.99
N ARG A 248 -23.02 -51.53 16.88
CA ARG A 248 -24.46 -51.82 16.83
C ARG A 248 -24.76 -52.74 15.63
N PRO A 249 -25.71 -53.69 15.73
CA PRO A 249 -26.13 -54.50 14.59
C PRO A 249 -26.75 -53.64 13.49
N GLY A 250 -26.27 -53.78 12.27
CA GLY A 250 -26.71 -52.99 11.12
C GLY A 250 -26.27 -53.59 9.78
N LEU A 251 -26.57 -52.86 8.71
CA LEU A 251 -26.09 -53.13 7.36
C LEU A 251 -25.27 -51.92 6.90
N SER A 252 -24.12 -52.16 6.29
CA SER A 252 -23.40 -51.12 5.55
C SER A 252 -23.43 -51.39 4.06
N ALA A 253 -23.36 -50.34 3.24
CA ALA A 253 -23.25 -50.44 1.80
C ALA A 253 -22.26 -49.42 1.24
N THR A 254 -21.58 -49.78 0.14
CA THR A 254 -20.53 -48.94 -0.47
C THR A 254 -20.96 -48.37 -1.81
N ASP A 255 -20.33 -47.26 -2.21
CA ASP A 255 -20.57 -46.55 -3.48
C ASP A 255 -22.05 -46.19 -3.69
N LEU A 256 -22.70 -45.65 -2.65
CA LEU A 256 -24.10 -45.27 -2.71
C LEU A 256 -24.29 -43.99 -3.53
N VAL A 257 -25.19 -44.05 -4.50
CA VAL A 257 -25.63 -42.93 -5.33
C VAL A 257 -27.09 -42.62 -5.02
N ILE A 258 -27.35 -41.38 -4.61
CA ILE A 258 -28.69 -40.85 -4.39
C ILE A 258 -29.01 -39.89 -5.55
N PRO A 259 -29.92 -40.24 -6.48
CA PRO A 259 -30.29 -39.38 -7.60
C PRO A 259 -30.95 -38.08 -7.12
N ASP A 260 -30.71 -36.97 -7.83
CA ASP A 260 -31.46 -35.76 -7.59
C ASP A 260 -32.84 -35.77 -8.30
N ASP A 261 -33.70 -34.80 -7.98
CA ASP A 261 -34.94 -34.56 -8.68
C ASP A 261 -34.61 -33.97 -10.07
N PRO A 262 -35.18 -34.48 -11.18
CA PRO A 262 -34.84 -34.04 -12.54
C PRO A 262 -34.94 -32.53 -12.76
N ASP A 263 -35.82 -31.85 -11.99
CA ASP A 263 -35.97 -30.40 -12.02
C ASP A 263 -34.69 -29.64 -11.60
N PHE A 264 -33.74 -30.29 -10.92
CA PHE A 264 -32.52 -29.67 -10.40
C PHE A 264 -31.25 -30.04 -11.19
N GLY A 265 -31.34 -30.93 -12.17
CA GLY A 265 -30.24 -31.33 -13.06
C GLY A 265 -29.97 -32.84 -13.09
N LEU A 266 -28.99 -33.25 -13.90
CA LEU A 266 -28.66 -34.67 -14.14
C LEU A 266 -27.66 -35.27 -13.13
N GLU A 267 -26.88 -34.46 -12.40
CA GLU A 267 -25.98 -35.03 -11.39
C GLU A 267 -26.77 -35.50 -10.16
N PRO A 268 -26.36 -36.62 -9.53
CA PRO A 268 -26.91 -37.09 -8.27
C PRO A 268 -26.85 -36.06 -7.14
N LEU A 269 -27.82 -36.16 -6.23
CA LEU A 269 -27.89 -35.40 -4.98
C LEU A 269 -26.71 -35.73 -4.07
N ALA A 270 -26.33 -37.00 -3.97
CA ALA A 270 -25.21 -37.41 -3.12
C ALA A 270 -24.48 -38.62 -3.69
N TYR A 271 -23.17 -38.59 -3.57
CA TYR A 271 -22.28 -39.74 -3.68
C TYR A 271 -21.76 -40.06 -2.27
N VAL A 272 -21.87 -41.29 -1.83
CA VAL A 272 -21.49 -41.69 -0.48
C VAL A 272 -20.56 -42.89 -0.56
N GLY A 273 -19.36 -42.76 -0.02
CA GLY A 273 -18.38 -43.84 0.00
C GLY A 273 -18.89 -45.06 0.77
N GLU A 274 -19.41 -44.82 1.98
CA GLU A 274 -20.04 -45.85 2.80
C GLU A 274 -21.28 -45.31 3.54
N ILE A 275 -22.39 -46.04 3.44
CA ILE A 275 -23.59 -45.83 4.27
C ILE A 275 -23.67 -46.92 5.33
N GLN A 276 -23.91 -46.56 6.59
CA GLN A 276 -24.14 -47.46 7.71
C GLN A 276 -25.58 -47.27 8.21
N ALA A 277 -26.42 -48.29 8.03
CA ALA A 277 -27.82 -48.29 8.42
C ALA A 277 -28.04 -49.17 9.66
N GLY A 278 -28.41 -48.56 10.77
CA GLY A 278 -28.82 -49.27 11.99
C GLY A 278 -30.24 -49.83 11.84
N ILE A 279 -30.46 -51.07 12.29
CA ILE A 279 -31.76 -51.75 12.20
C ILE A 279 -32.51 -51.64 13.53
N SER A 280 -33.80 -51.35 13.48
CA SER A 280 -34.67 -51.40 14.66
C SER A 280 -34.85 -52.84 15.15
N LEU A 281 -34.56 -53.12 16.43
CA LEU A 281 -34.63 -54.46 17.03
C LEU A 281 -36.03 -55.08 16.97
N GLY A 282 -37.10 -54.27 17.01
CA GLY A 282 -38.48 -54.74 16.88
C GLY A 282 -38.86 -55.19 15.46
N SER A 283 -38.11 -54.74 14.45
CA SER A 283 -38.36 -55.05 13.04
C SER A 283 -37.85 -56.43 12.60
N LEU A 284 -36.88 -56.99 13.33
CA LEU A 284 -36.28 -58.31 13.07
C LEU A 284 -37.28 -59.47 13.22
N PHE A 285 -38.40 -59.26 13.94
CA PHE A 285 -39.46 -60.25 14.13
C PHE A 285 -40.67 -60.06 13.18
N GLY A 286 -40.75 -58.92 12.48
CA GLY A 286 -41.93 -58.49 11.73
C GLY A 286 -41.85 -58.63 10.21
N GLY A 287 -40.75 -59.16 9.67
CA GLY A 287 -40.57 -59.38 8.22
C GLY A 287 -40.30 -58.13 7.37
N GLU A 288 -40.43 -56.93 7.93
CA GLU A 288 -40.08 -55.67 7.27
C GLU A 288 -38.89 -54.98 7.95
N LEU A 289 -37.82 -54.71 7.21
CA LEU A 289 -36.65 -53.98 7.70
C LEU A 289 -37.00 -52.51 7.97
N LYS A 290 -36.81 -52.04 9.22
CA LYS A 290 -36.93 -50.63 9.59
C LYS A 290 -35.58 -50.05 10.02
N ILE A 291 -35.26 -48.86 9.51
CA ILE A 291 -33.99 -48.17 9.76
C ILE A 291 -34.15 -47.23 10.95
N SER A 292 -33.31 -47.39 11.96
CA SER A 292 -33.30 -46.55 13.17
C SER A 292 -32.30 -45.39 13.10
N SER A 293 -31.23 -45.55 12.33
CA SER A 293 -30.18 -44.54 12.16
C SER A 293 -29.48 -44.74 10.83
N VAL A 294 -29.10 -43.64 10.16
CA VAL A 294 -28.33 -43.65 8.93
C VAL A 294 -27.07 -42.83 9.15
N ARG A 295 -25.89 -43.41 8.94
CA ARG A 295 -24.63 -42.70 8.94
C ARG A 295 -24.01 -42.73 7.55
N LEU A 296 -23.65 -41.56 7.03
CA LEU A 296 -23.00 -41.37 5.75
C LEU A 296 -21.54 -41.00 5.99
N VAL A 297 -20.61 -41.81 5.50
CA VAL A 297 -19.16 -41.59 5.63
C VAL A 297 -18.61 -41.17 4.27
N GLU A 298 -17.79 -40.11 4.26
CA GLU A 298 -17.20 -39.52 3.05
C GLU A 298 -18.26 -39.12 2.00
N ALA A 299 -19.38 -38.58 2.47
CA ALA A 299 -20.49 -38.19 1.61
C ALA A 299 -20.22 -36.87 0.88
N SER A 300 -20.25 -36.88 -0.45
CA SER A 300 -20.26 -35.69 -1.30
C SER A 300 -21.69 -35.35 -1.73
N VAL A 301 -22.29 -34.37 -1.07
CA VAL A 301 -23.66 -33.88 -1.32
C VAL A 301 -23.64 -32.68 -2.27
N ASN A 302 -24.50 -32.67 -3.27
CA ASN A 302 -24.68 -31.59 -4.23
C ASN A 302 -25.97 -30.82 -3.94
N VAL A 303 -25.82 -29.58 -3.50
CA VAL A 303 -26.91 -28.64 -3.23
C VAL A 303 -27.12 -27.81 -4.49
N ALA A 304 -28.25 -28.02 -5.16
CA ALA A 304 -28.55 -27.42 -6.45
C ALA A 304 -29.68 -26.38 -6.35
N HIS A 305 -29.49 -25.24 -7.00
CA HIS A 305 -30.47 -24.16 -7.11
C HIS A 305 -31.16 -24.16 -8.48
N ASN A 306 -32.49 -24.08 -8.46
CA ASN A 306 -33.35 -23.82 -9.60
C ASN A 306 -34.04 -22.45 -9.42
N PRO A 307 -33.96 -21.53 -10.39
CA PRO A 307 -34.58 -20.19 -10.30
C PRO A 307 -36.08 -20.16 -9.99
N GLY A 308 -36.85 -21.17 -10.39
CA GLY A 308 -38.30 -21.25 -10.14
C GLY A 308 -38.69 -22.06 -8.90
N LEU A 309 -37.83 -22.96 -8.43
CA LEU A 309 -38.16 -23.94 -7.37
C LEU A 309 -37.30 -23.80 -6.11
N GLY A 310 -36.30 -22.90 -6.11
CA GLY A 310 -35.40 -22.66 -5.00
C GLY A 310 -34.29 -23.71 -4.92
N TRP A 311 -33.87 -24.07 -3.71
CA TRP A 311 -32.86 -25.12 -3.46
C TRP A 311 -33.51 -26.51 -3.35
N ASN A 312 -32.77 -27.56 -3.73
CA ASN A 312 -33.21 -28.95 -3.62
C ASN A 312 -33.34 -29.44 -2.15
N VAL A 313 -32.52 -28.91 -1.23
CA VAL A 313 -32.45 -29.35 0.18
C VAL A 313 -33.73 -29.07 0.99
N PRO A 314 -34.35 -27.87 0.97
CA PRO A 314 -35.61 -27.64 1.68
C PRO A 314 -36.71 -28.64 1.30
N ARG A 315 -36.82 -28.97 0.00
CA ARG A 315 -37.78 -29.97 -0.49
C ARG A 315 -37.45 -31.38 -0.02
N LEU A 316 -36.15 -31.71 0.07
CA LEU A 316 -35.71 -32.98 0.66
C LEU A 316 -36.14 -33.06 2.13
N LEU A 317 -35.91 -32.00 2.92
CA LEU A 317 -36.30 -31.92 4.32
C LEU A 317 -37.82 -32.06 4.47
N GLU A 318 -38.62 -31.37 3.65
CA GLU A 318 -40.09 -31.51 3.63
C GLU A 318 -40.55 -32.93 3.30
N ARG A 319 -39.93 -33.59 2.30
CA ARG A 319 -40.23 -34.98 1.94
C ARG A 319 -39.83 -35.95 3.05
N MET A 320 -38.67 -35.76 3.69
CA MET A 320 -38.24 -36.57 4.83
C MET A 320 -39.24 -36.42 5.98
N VAL A 321 -39.63 -35.19 6.34
CA VAL A 321 -40.65 -34.94 7.38
C VAL A 321 -42.00 -35.57 7.03
N ALA A 322 -42.43 -35.53 5.76
CA ALA A 322 -43.65 -36.22 5.32
C ALA A 322 -43.53 -37.75 5.43
N GLY A 323 -42.36 -38.31 5.11
CA GLY A 323 -42.03 -39.73 5.30
C GLY A 323 -42.05 -40.14 6.77
N VAL A 324 -41.54 -39.29 7.66
CA VAL A 324 -41.59 -39.49 9.11
C VAL A 324 -43.03 -39.54 9.64
N ARG A 325 -43.88 -38.61 9.20
CA ARG A 325 -45.31 -38.57 9.60
C ARG A 325 -46.09 -39.81 9.17
N THR A 326 -45.69 -40.46 8.08
CA THR A 326 -46.36 -41.66 7.55
C THR A 326 -45.81 -42.97 8.12
N SER A 327 -44.51 -43.03 8.43
CA SER A 327 -43.83 -44.23 8.93
C SER A 327 -43.75 -44.33 10.47
N GLY A 328 -43.97 -43.22 11.19
CA GLY A 328 -44.03 -43.16 12.65
C GLY A 328 -42.67 -43.17 13.37
N GLU A 329 -41.57 -43.44 12.66
CA GLU A 329 -40.20 -43.38 13.17
C GLU A 329 -39.33 -42.60 12.17
N ALA A 330 -38.62 -41.59 12.69
CA ALA A 330 -37.64 -40.85 11.94
C ALA A 330 -36.24 -41.34 12.33
N PRO A 331 -35.40 -41.79 11.39
CA PRO A 331 -34.04 -42.17 11.75
C PRO A 331 -33.24 -40.93 12.12
N SER A 332 -32.29 -41.08 13.03
CA SER A 332 -31.20 -40.11 13.13
C SER A 332 -30.32 -40.20 11.88
N LEU A 333 -29.91 -39.06 11.33
CA LEU A 333 -29.02 -38.99 10.18
C LEU A 333 -27.70 -38.36 10.61
N GLU A 334 -26.61 -39.07 10.41
CA GLU A 334 -25.25 -38.61 10.70
C GLU A 334 -24.47 -38.54 9.39
N MET A 335 -23.69 -37.49 9.19
CA MET A 335 -22.69 -37.37 8.13
C MET A 335 -21.33 -37.11 8.78
N ARG A 336 -20.30 -37.80 8.31
CA ARG A 336 -18.93 -37.66 8.81
C ARG A 336 -17.95 -37.49 7.68
N ASP A 337 -17.04 -36.53 7.87
CA ASP A 337 -16.01 -36.14 6.89
C ASP A 337 -16.59 -35.93 5.48
N GLY A 338 -17.76 -35.27 5.43
CA GLY A 338 -18.48 -35.02 4.19
C GLY A 338 -17.96 -33.82 3.43
N ARG A 339 -18.47 -33.68 2.20
CA ARG A 339 -18.30 -32.50 1.35
C ARG A 339 -19.66 -32.04 0.84
N ILE A 340 -19.93 -30.75 0.95
CA ILE A 340 -21.13 -30.13 0.36
C ILE A 340 -20.70 -29.22 -0.78
N ASN A 341 -21.16 -29.53 -2.00
CA ASN A 341 -20.94 -28.70 -3.18
C ASN A 341 -22.19 -27.88 -3.48
N PHE A 342 -22.01 -26.66 -4.00
CA PHE A 342 -23.13 -25.82 -4.45
C PHE A 342 -23.15 -25.74 -5.98
N ARG A 343 -24.35 -25.77 -6.57
CA ARG A 343 -24.56 -25.68 -8.02
C ARG A 343 -25.74 -24.78 -8.33
N ARG A 344 -25.67 -24.03 -9.43
CA ARG A 344 -26.79 -23.28 -9.99
C ARG A 344 -26.95 -23.60 -11.47
N GLY A 345 -28.08 -24.21 -11.84
CA GLY A 345 -28.25 -24.78 -13.19
C GLY A 345 -27.15 -25.80 -13.50
N THR A 346 -26.36 -25.55 -14.54
CA THR A 346 -25.22 -26.38 -14.95
C THR A 346 -23.87 -25.94 -14.35
N LEU A 347 -23.82 -24.79 -13.65
CA LEU A 347 -22.58 -24.21 -13.14
C LEU A 347 -22.32 -24.65 -11.69
N LYS A 348 -21.20 -25.35 -11.48
CA LYS A 348 -20.71 -25.69 -10.14
C LYS A 348 -20.01 -24.48 -9.53
N SER A 349 -20.36 -24.16 -8.29
CA SER A 349 -19.75 -23.07 -7.54
C SER A 349 -18.27 -23.37 -7.27
N ALA A 350 -17.44 -22.34 -7.29
CA ALA A 350 -16.05 -22.46 -6.81
C ALA A 350 -16.02 -22.79 -5.31
N TYR A 351 -17.06 -22.39 -4.57
CA TYR A 351 -17.22 -22.56 -3.13
C TYR A 351 -17.83 -23.93 -2.78
N PHE A 352 -17.29 -24.53 -1.73
CA PHE A 352 -17.81 -25.77 -1.15
C PHE A 352 -17.48 -25.84 0.33
N LEU A 353 -18.16 -26.74 1.05
CA LEU A 353 -17.84 -27.07 2.43
C LEU A 353 -17.16 -28.42 2.48
N ASN A 354 -16.08 -28.50 3.26
CA ASN A 354 -15.29 -29.70 3.49
C ASN A 354 -15.29 -30.08 4.96
N ALA A 355 -14.84 -31.30 5.27
CA ALA A 355 -14.80 -31.85 6.63
C ALA A 355 -16.13 -31.62 7.35
N VAL A 356 -17.23 -31.89 6.63
CA VAL A 356 -18.59 -31.63 7.09
C VAL A 356 -19.04 -32.77 7.97
N ASP A 357 -19.15 -32.49 9.26
CA ASP A 357 -19.78 -33.34 10.23
C ASP A 357 -21.18 -32.78 10.50
N LEU A 358 -22.23 -33.59 10.32
CA LEU A 358 -23.63 -33.19 10.52
C LEU A 358 -24.36 -34.27 11.29
N ASP A 359 -25.01 -33.89 12.37
CA ASP A 359 -25.91 -34.74 13.15
C ASP A 359 -27.31 -34.16 13.06
N LEU A 360 -28.25 -34.90 12.50
CA LEU A 360 -29.64 -34.50 12.31
C LEU A 360 -30.54 -35.46 13.10
N GLU A 361 -31.25 -34.91 14.07
CA GLU A 361 -32.17 -35.61 14.94
C GLU A 361 -33.62 -35.11 14.76
N PRO A 362 -34.59 -36.01 14.62
CA PRO A 362 -35.99 -35.67 14.56
C PRO A 362 -36.57 -35.40 15.96
N VAL A 363 -37.30 -34.30 16.11
CA VAL A 363 -37.83 -33.84 17.41
C VAL A 363 -39.36 -33.85 17.41
N GLY A 364 -39.90 -34.85 18.12
CA GLY A 364 -41.33 -34.99 18.42
C GLY A 364 -42.22 -35.39 17.23
N PRO A 365 -43.50 -35.70 17.49
CA PRO A 365 -44.46 -36.18 16.47
C PRO A 365 -44.86 -35.11 15.44
N ALA A 366 -44.53 -33.84 15.69
CA ALA A 366 -44.81 -32.72 14.78
C ALA A 366 -43.88 -32.69 13.54
N GLY A 367 -42.78 -33.45 13.58
CA GLY A 367 -41.80 -33.54 12.50
C GLY A 367 -40.83 -32.36 12.43
N ALA A 368 -40.52 -31.72 13.56
CA ALA A 368 -39.41 -30.77 13.62
C ALA A 368 -38.08 -31.52 13.51
N LEU A 369 -37.07 -30.89 12.94
CA LEU A 369 -35.72 -31.44 12.82
C LEU A 369 -34.76 -30.53 13.56
N GLU A 370 -33.90 -31.08 14.41
CA GLU A 370 -32.78 -30.38 15.03
C GLU A 370 -31.47 -30.95 14.49
N TRP A 371 -30.47 -30.12 14.30
CA TRP A 371 -29.16 -30.58 13.90
C TRP A 371 -28.03 -29.83 14.57
N ARG A 372 -26.86 -30.48 14.59
CA ARG A 372 -25.56 -29.88 14.90
C ARG A 372 -24.64 -30.13 13.72
N TYR A 373 -23.81 -29.15 13.42
CA TYR A 373 -22.90 -29.26 12.29
C TYR A 373 -21.57 -28.59 12.60
N GLU A 374 -20.54 -29.10 11.95
CA GLU A 374 -19.22 -28.50 11.87
C GLU A 374 -18.71 -28.64 10.44
N ALA A 375 -18.20 -27.57 9.86
CA ALA A 375 -17.74 -27.57 8.47
C ALA A 375 -16.66 -26.52 8.24
N SER A 376 -15.79 -26.78 7.26
CA SER A 376 -14.75 -25.86 6.83
C SER A 376 -15.05 -25.33 5.41
N PRO A 377 -15.21 -24.01 5.23
CA PRO A 377 -15.40 -23.43 3.91
C PRO A 377 -14.12 -23.58 3.07
N SER A 378 -14.28 -23.75 1.76
CA SER A 378 -13.19 -24.02 0.82
C SER A 378 -13.53 -23.51 -0.59
N ARG A 379 -12.49 -23.28 -1.40
CA ARG A 379 -12.59 -22.87 -2.80
C ARG A 379 -11.76 -23.78 -3.71
N THR A 380 -12.26 -24.08 -4.90
CA THR A 380 -11.60 -25.01 -5.85
C THR A 380 -10.45 -24.38 -6.63
N ASP A 381 -10.40 -23.06 -6.72
CA ASP A 381 -9.39 -22.27 -7.44
C ASP A 381 -8.17 -21.89 -6.58
N ARG A 382 -8.10 -22.38 -5.34
CA ARG A 382 -7.01 -22.13 -4.37
C ARG A 382 -6.62 -23.44 -3.67
N ALA A 383 -5.32 -23.69 -3.53
CA ALA A 383 -4.81 -24.90 -2.89
C ALA A 383 -4.69 -24.76 -1.36
N GLY A 384 -5.32 -25.68 -0.61
CA GLY A 384 -4.80 -26.25 0.65
C GLY A 384 -4.85 -25.45 1.96
N GLN A 385 -5.22 -24.17 1.99
CA GLN A 385 -5.40 -23.43 3.26
C GLN A 385 -6.88 -23.31 3.62
N GLY A 386 -7.25 -23.77 4.82
CA GLY A 386 -8.64 -23.76 5.30
C GLY A 386 -9.07 -22.35 5.70
N PHE A 387 -10.25 -21.92 5.25
CA PHE A 387 -10.81 -20.59 5.54
C PHE A 387 -11.50 -20.51 6.91
N GLY A 388 -10.94 -21.20 7.90
CA GLY A 388 -11.55 -21.39 9.21
C GLY A 388 -12.46 -22.62 9.30
N ARG A 389 -13.14 -22.76 10.44
CA ARG A 389 -14.17 -23.77 10.68
C ARG A 389 -15.36 -23.07 11.31
N PHE A 390 -16.57 -23.38 10.85
CA PHE A 390 -17.77 -22.92 11.49
C PHE A 390 -18.54 -24.11 12.04
N SER A 391 -19.14 -23.90 13.20
CA SER A 391 -19.94 -24.89 13.92
C SER A 391 -21.23 -24.25 14.36
N GLY A 392 -22.25 -25.06 14.60
CA GLY A 392 -23.48 -24.54 15.14
C GLY A 392 -24.57 -25.57 15.27
N SER A 393 -25.77 -25.08 15.51
CA SER A 393 -26.97 -25.89 15.60
C SER A 393 -28.13 -25.23 14.88
N GLY A 394 -29.02 -26.02 14.30
CA GLY A 394 -30.22 -25.51 13.68
C GLY A 394 -31.46 -26.30 14.07
N LYS A 395 -32.61 -25.66 13.90
CA LYS A 395 -33.92 -26.24 14.10
C LYS A 395 -34.83 -25.82 12.96
N TRP A 396 -35.37 -26.81 12.27
CA TRP A 396 -36.39 -26.63 11.25
C TRP A 396 -37.75 -27.00 11.80
N THR A 397 -38.69 -26.06 11.77
CA THR A 397 -40.08 -26.28 12.15
C THR A 397 -40.99 -26.18 10.92
N PRO A 398 -41.50 -27.31 10.40
CA PRO A 398 -42.39 -27.30 9.25
C PRO A 398 -43.73 -26.64 9.60
N ARG A 399 -44.29 -25.83 8.68
CA ARG A 399 -45.61 -25.19 8.84
C ARG A 399 -46.52 -25.60 7.67
N PRO A 400 -47.60 -26.36 7.90
CA PRO A 400 -48.51 -26.74 6.82
C PRO A 400 -49.11 -25.52 6.12
N GLY A 401 -49.01 -25.43 4.79
CA GLY A 401 -49.58 -24.35 3.99
C GLY A 401 -48.84 -23.00 4.07
N GLN A 402 -47.71 -22.94 4.76
CA GLN A 402 -46.81 -21.78 4.84
C GLN A 402 -45.36 -22.24 4.66
N GLU A 403 -44.45 -21.29 4.51
CA GLU A 403 -43.02 -21.59 4.55
C GLU A 403 -42.61 -22.03 5.97
N GLY A 404 -41.78 -23.06 6.08
CA GLY A 404 -41.25 -23.51 7.37
C GLY A 404 -40.33 -22.46 8.00
N ARG A 405 -40.21 -22.50 9.33
CA ARG A 405 -39.34 -21.59 10.08
C ARG A 405 -38.00 -22.27 10.36
N LEU A 406 -36.91 -21.57 10.05
CA LEU A 406 -35.55 -21.97 10.38
C LEU A 406 -35.03 -21.11 11.54
N GLU A 407 -34.53 -21.78 12.57
CA GLU A 407 -33.70 -21.17 13.61
C GLU A 407 -32.30 -21.76 13.46
N LEU A 408 -31.28 -20.94 13.24
CA LEU A 408 -29.91 -21.39 13.02
C LEU A 408 -28.96 -20.56 13.87
N GLU A 409 -28.14 -21.21 14.67
CA GLU A 409 -26.98 -20.62 15.32
C GLU A 409 -25.72 -21.07 14.58
N MET A 410 -24.83 -20.11 14.34
CA MET A 410 -23.59 -20.31 13.63
C MET A 410 -22.48 -19.58 14.36
N GLU A 411 -21.38 -20.27 14.57
CA GLU A 411 -20.16 -19.72 15.14
C GLU A 411 -19.00 -20.02 14.20
N LEU A 412 -18.38 -18.96 13.70
CA LEU A 412 -17.12 -19.03 13.00
C LEU A 412 -16.00 -18.96 14.03
N GLN A 413 -15.21 -20.04 14.10
CA GLN A 413 -14.02 -20.11 14.95
C GLN A 413 -13.01 -19.04 14.54
N ARG A 414 -12.13 -18.69 15.48
CA ARG A 414 -11.10 -17.68 15.32
C ARG A 414 -10.20 -17.99 14.12
N SER A 415 -10.42 -17.26 13.03
CA SER A 415 -9.84 -17.49 11.70
C SER A 415 -9.01 -16.29 11.27
N ALA A 416 -8.01 -16.48 10.40
CA ALA A 416 -7.21 -15.37 9.91
C ALA A 416 -8.05 -14.45 9.00
N VAL A 417 -7.94 -13.13 9.18
CA VAL A 417 -8.66 -12.13 8.37
C VAL A 417 -8.28 -12.23 6.90
N SER A 418 -7.00 -12.50 6.58
CA SER A 418 -6.50 -12.73 5.21
C SER A 418 -7.25 -13.87 4.52
N GLU A 419 -7.53 -14.95 5.25
CA GLU A 419 -8.24 -16.12 4.73
C GLU A 419 -9.71 -15.78 4.47
N VAL A 420 -10.40 -15.18 5.43
CA VAL A 420 -11.81 -14.77 5.27
C VAL A 420 -11.95 -13.75 4.13
N ALA A 421 -11.02 -12.81 4.02
CA ALA A 421 -10.96 -11.86 2.91
C ALA A 421 -10.71 -12.55 1.56
N THR A 422 -9.82 -13.54 1.51
CA THR A 422 -9.54 -14.33 0.30
C THR A 422 -10.74 -15.20 -0.10
N LEU A 423 -11.47 -15.75 0.87
CA LEU A 423 -12.72 -16.47 0.63
C LEU A 423 -13.70 -15.55 -0.12
N LEU A 424 -13.91 -14.33 0.37
CA LEU A 424 -14.87 -13.37 -0.19
C LEU A 424 -14.39 -12.71 -1.51
N ALA A 425 -13.12 -12.31 -1.59
CA ALA A 425 -12.59 -11.51 -2.69
C ALA A 425 -11.80 -12.31 -3.75
N GLY A 426 -11.54 -13.60 -3.53
CA GLY A 426 -10.74 -14.48 -4.42
C GLY A 426 -9.25 -14.17 -4.46
N ARG A 427 -8.81 -13.09 -3.79
CA ARG A 427 -7.43 -12.65 -3.67
C ARG A 427 -7.12 -12.24 -2.23
N ASP A 428 -5.85 -12.35 -1.86
CA ASP A 428 -5.38 -11.82 -0.59
C ASP A 428 -5.42 -10.29 -0.64
N LEU A 429 -6.02 -9.68 0.37
CA LEU A 429 -6.12 -8.23 0.54
C LEU A 429 -4.99 -7.68 1.44
N GLY A 430 -4.06 -8.52 1.89
CA GLY A 430 -2.92 -8.14 2.74
C GLY A 430 -3.31 -7.86 4.20
N LEU A 431 -4.51 -8.25 4.62
CA LEU A 431 -5.04 -8.00 5.96
C LEU A 431 -4.56 -9.07 6.95
N GLN A 432 -3.85 -8.66 7.99
CA GLN A 432 -3.42 -9.57 9.07
C GLN A 432 -4.29 -9.37 10.31
N GLY A 433 -4.60 -10.47 10.98
CA GLY A 433 -5.35 -10.49 12.24
C GLY A 433 -6.27 -11.69 12.33
N ARG A 434 -7.11 -11.71 13.36
CA ARG A 434 -8.05 -12.79 13.63
C ARG A 434 -9.48 -12.27 13.65
N PHE A 435 -10.37 -13.04 13.05
CA PHE A 435 -11.79 -12.80 12.92
C PHE A 435 -12.54 -13.99 13.50
N SER A 436 -13.46 -13.73 14.41
CA SER A 436 -14.44 -14.70 14.87
C SER A 436 -15.82 -14.07 14.79
N SER A 437 -16.86 -14.88 14.64
CA SER A 437 -18.21 -14.34 14.64
C SER A 437 -19.24 -15.35 15.10
N ARG A 438 -20.23 -14.89 15.84
CA ARG A 438 -21.41 -15.67 16.19
C ARG A 438 -22.65 -14.99 15.62
N ALA A 439 -23.43 -15.73 14.87
CA ALA A 439 -24.65 -15.29 14.21
C ALA A 439 -25.83 -16.19 14.60
N ARG A 440 -27.00 -15.59 14.76
CA ARG A 440 -28.29 -16.26 14.88
C ARG A 440 -29.19 -15.81 13.75
N PHE A 441 -29.76 -16.78 13.06
CA PHE A 441 -30.75 -16.60 12.01
C PHE A 441 -32.09 -17.13 12.50
N ASP A 442 -33.16 -16.38 12.28
CA ASP A 442 -34.52 -16.75 12.68
C ASP A 442 -35.53 -16.24 11.65
N GLY A 443 -36.35 -17.13 11.10
CA GLY A 443 -37.48 -16.76 10.27
C GLY A 443 -37.78 -17.75 9.14
N PRO A 444 -38.67 -17.40 8.21
CA PRO A 444 -38.87 -18.14 6.96
C PRO A 444 -37.63 -18.02 6.05
N LEU A 445 -37.33 -19.03 5.21
CA LEU A 445 -36.12 -19.04 4.37
C LEU A 445 -36.06 -17.86 3.40
N SER A 446 -37.21 -17.36 2.93
CA SER A 446 -37.35 -16.16 2.10
C SER A 446 -36.99 -14.84 2.81
N ARG A 447 -37.02 -14.79 4.15
CA ARG A 447 -36.74 -13.58 4.93
C ARG A 447 -36.30 -13.92 6.36
N MET A 448 -35.12 -14.49 6.50
CA MET A 448 -34.54 -14.78 7.82
C MET A 448 -33.95 -13.50 8.42
N ALA A 449 -34.38 -13.15 9.63
CA ALA A 449 -33.72 -12.11 10.40
C ALA A 449 -32.38 -12.65 10.92
N LEU A 450 -31.35 -11.83 10.83
CA LEU A 450 -29.99 -12.19 11.19
C LEU A 450 -29.49 -11.21 12.24
N ARG A 451 -28.94 -11.74 13.33
CA ARG A 451 -28.29 -10.94 14.39
C ARG A 451 -27.04 -11.64 14.85
N GLY A 452 -25.98 -10.89 15.07
CA GLY A 452 -24.74 -11.48 15.53
C GLY A 452 -23.77 -10.48 16.12
N SER A 453 -22.64 -11.02 16.55
CA SER A 453 -21.47 -10.25 16.93
C SER A 453 -20.26 -10.81 16.18
N MET A 454 -19.37 -9.92 15.77
CA MET A 454 -18.06 -10.28 15.23
C MET A 454 -16.99 -9.74 16.17
N SER A 455 -15.93 -10.52 16.36
CA SER A 455 -14.75 -10.10 17.08
C SER A 455 -13.58 -10.00 16.11
N LEU A 456 -12.89 -8.86 16.15
CA LEU A 456 -11.67 -8.61 15.41
C LEU A 456 -10.52 -8.43 16.41
N GLU A 457 -9.52 -9.30 16.31
CA GLU A 457 -8.41 -9.38 17.24
C GLU A 457 -7.08 -9.28 16.51
N ASN A 458 -6.10 -8.67 17.18
CA ASN A 458 -4.72 -8.57 16.68
C ASN A 458 -4.68 -8.19 15.20
N LEU A 459 -5.47 -7.20 14.80
CA LEU A 459 -5.28 -6.51 13.52
C LEU A 459 -3.89 -5.88 13.60
N ASP A 460 -2.90 -6.69 13.27
CA ASP A 460 -1.52 -6.49 13.69
C ASP A 460 -0.93 -5.45 12.77
N ARG A 461 -0.91 -4.18 13.19
CA ARG A 461 0.16 -3.20 12.92
C ARG A 461 -0.14 -1.84 13.56
N PRO A 462 0.88 -1.12 14.05
CA PRO A 462 0.71 0.08 14.86
C PRO A 462 0.02 1.19 14.06
N GLY A 463 -0.94 1.87 14.69
CA GLY A 463 -1.49 3.15 14.20
C GLY A 463 -2.94 3.12 13.74
N PHE A 464 -3.58 1.96 13.63
CA PHE A 464 -5.02 1.91 13.40
C PHE A 464 -5.75 2.47 14.65
N PHE A 465 -6.13 3.75 14.59
CA PHE A 465 -6.79 4.53 15.64
C PHE A 465 -6.11 4.61 17.03
N GLY A 466 -4.80 4.32 17.13
CA GLY A 466 -4.11 4.26 18.44
C GLY A 466 -4.40 2.99 19.28
N LEU A 467 -4.86 1.92 18.62
CA LEU A 467 -5.47 0.73 19.26
C LEU A 467 -4.49 -0.42 19.46
N ARG A 468 -3.59 -0.33 20.45
CA ARG A 468 -2.90 -1.53 20.92
C ARG A 468 -3.85 -2.38 21.78
N GLY A 469 -3.98 -3.66 21.43
CA GLY A 469 -4.37 -4.73 22.36
C GLY A 469 -5.84 -4.82 22.77
N ARG A 470 -6.79 -4.21 22.04
CA ARG A 470 -8.23 -4.41 22.29
C ARG A 470 -8.86 -5.27 21.21
N GLU A 471 -9.50 -6.35 21.66
CA GLU A 471 -10.49 -7.12 20.91
C GLU A 471 -11.69 -6.21 20.58
N TRP A 472 -12.09 -6.16 19.30
CA TRP A 472 -13.22 -5.35 18.82
C TRP A 472 -14.43 -6.21 18.62
N THR A 473 -15.41 -6.09 19.50
CA THR A 473 -16.71 -6.73 19.31
C THR A 473 -17.69 -5.76 18.64
N LEU A 474 -18.04 -6.04 17.38
CA LEU A 474 -19.05 -5.29 16.62
C LEU A 474 -20.33 -6.12 16.54
N ALA A 475 -21.43 -5.57 17.01
CA ALA A 475 -22.74 -6.16 16.79
C ALA A 475 -23.22 -5.82 15.37
N TYR A 476 -23.91 -6.76 14.73
CA TYR A 476 -24.51 -6.55 13.42
C TYR A 476 -25.91 -7.17 13.36
N GLU A 477 -26.74 -6.60 12.49
CA GLU A 477 -28.05 -7.14 12.15
C GLU A 477 -28.25 -7.15 10.63
N GLY A 478 -29.24 -7.91 10.18
CA GLY A 478 -29.45 -8.07 8.76
C GLY A 478 -30.63 -8.95 8.40
N ALA A 479 -30.71 -9.26 7.11
CA ALA A 479 -31.68 -10.19 6.56
C ALA A 479 -31.02 -11.09 5.51
N LEU A 480 -31.41 -12.36 5.50
CA LEU A 480 -31.01 -13.35 4.50
C LEU A 480 -32.25 -13.90 3.79
N ASN A 481 -32.30 -13.72 2.48
CA ASN A 481 -33.23 -14.38 1.58
C ASN A 481 -32.50 -15.54 0.90
N LEU A 482 -32.63 -16.75 1.45
CA LEU A 482 -31.90 -17.92 0.98
C LEU A 482 -32.34 -18.41 -0.42
N PRO A 483 -33.66 -18.43 -0.76
CA PRO A 483 -34.11 -18.73 -2.13
C PRO A 483 -33.64 -17.70 -3.17
N GLY A 484 -33.62 -16.41 -2.80
CA GLY A 484 -33.16 -15.31 -3.66
C GLY A 484 -31.63 -15.13 -3.68
N GLU A 485 -30.91 -15.79 -2.78
CA GLU A 485 -29.45 -15.65 -2.58
C GLU A 485 -29.01 -14.22 -2.23
N GLU A 486 -29.83 -13.48 -1.46
CA GLU A 486 -29.56 -12.09 -1.05
C GLU A 486 -29.27 -12.02 0.45
N LEU A 487 -28.18 -11.35 0.81
CA LEU A 487 -27.74 -11.11 2.18
C LEU A 487 -27.51 -9.60 2.35
N HIS A 488 -28.16 -9.01 3.34
CA HIS A 488 -27.91 -7.66 3.80
C HIS A 488 -27.44 -7.71 5.24
N LEU A 489 -26.33 -7.05 5.54
CA LEU A 489 -25.73 -6.94 6.86
C LEU A 489 -25.38 -5.48 7.15
N ALA A 490 -25.67 -5.00 8.35
CA ALA A 490 -25.24 -3.70 8.82
C ALA A 490 -24.75 -3.79 10.26
N THR A 491 -23.63 -3.14 10.57
CA THR A 491 -23.18 -2.97 11.95
C THR A 491 -24.15 -2.07 12.71
N ILE A 492 -24.52 -2.48 13.92
CA ILE A 492 -25.39 -1.71 14.81
C ILE A 492 -24.61 -1.19 16.01
N LYS A 493 -25.12 -0.12 16.63
CA LYS A 493 -24.55 0.40 17.87
C LYS A 493 -24.68 -0.66 18.97
N SER A 494 -23.57 -0.95 19.66
CA SER A 494 -23.60 -1.71 20.89
C SER A 494 -24.43 -0.96 21.95
N SER A 495 -25.01 -1.68 22.91
CA SER A 495 -25.94 -1.13 23.93
C SER A 495 -25.36 -0.02 24.82
N ASP A 496 -24.03 0.15 24.85
CA ASP A 496 -23.38 1.33 25.41
C ASP A 496 -23.42 2.48 24.38
N ARG A 497 -24.07 3.59 24.75
CA ARG A 497 -24.47 4.75 23.92
C ARG A 497 -23.37 5.49 23.14
N THR A 498 -22.16 4.95 22.98
CA THR A 498 -21.08 5.54 22.18
C THR A 498 -21.28 5.20 20.70
N PRO A 499 -21.41 6.18 19.78
CA PRO A 499 -21.46 5.89 18.36
C PRO A 499 -20.17 5.19 17.91
N LEU A 500 -20.30 4.12 17.13
CA LEU A 500 -19.15 3.48 16.50
C LEU A 500 -18.50 4.49 15.53
N PRO A 501 -17.18 4.69 15.57
CA PRO A 501 -16.49 5.62 14.66
C PRO A 501 -16.56 5.14 13.20
N LEU A 502 -16.80 3.84 13.00
CA LEU A 502 -16.93 3.18 11.70
C LEU A 502 -18.25 2.38 11.66
N SER A 503 -19.09 2.63 10.66
CA SER A 503 -20.22 1.76 10.32
C SER A 503 -19.90 0.98 9.06
N VAL A 504 -20.24 -0.32 9.03
CA VAL A 504 -20.04 -1.18 7.87
C VAL A 504 -21.38 -1.77 7.45
N THR A 505 -21.73 -1.59 6.19
CA THR A 505 -22.88 -2.23 5.54
C THR A 505 -22.37 -3.14 4.43
N VAL A 506 -22.84 -4.37 4.38
CA VAL A 506 -22.47 -5.35 3.35
C VAL A 506 -23.74 -5.88 2.71
N ASP A 507 -23.81 -5.72 1.40
CA ASP A 507 -24.83 -6.31 0.54
C ASP A 507 -24.16 -7.38 -0.31
N CYS A 508 -24.76 -8.58 -0.36
CA CYS A 508 -24.31 -9.66 -1.21
C CYS A 508 -25.51 -10.26 -1.95
N SER A 509 -25.39 -10.41 -3.25
CA SER A 509 -26.33 -11.14 -4.10
C SER A 509 -25.66 -12.35 -4.69
N ARG A 510 -26.43 -13.40 -5.00
CA ARG A 510 -25.92 -14.67 -5.56
C ARG A 510 -24.91 -15.39 -4.64
N LEU A 511 -25.15 -15.30 -3.32
CA LEU A 511 -24.28 -15.72 -2.21
C LEU A 511 -23.56 -17.07 -2.40
N LEU A 512 -24.24 -18.10 -2.91
CA LEU A 512 -23.72 -19.49 -2.93
C LEU A 512 -23.19 -19.93 -4.31
N ALA A 513 -23.53 -19.22 -5.38
CA ALA A 513 -23.17 -19.59 -6.75
C ALA A 513 -22.05 -18.70 -7.33
N ASN A 514 -22.24 -17.38 -7.29
CA ASN A 514 -21.27 -16.39 -7.80
C ASN A 514 -21.48 -15.07 -7.03
N PRO A 515 -20.96 -14.97 -5.79
CA PRO A 515 -21.30 -13.90 -4.87
C PRO A 515 -20.85 -12.55 -5.41
N ARG A 516 -21.80 -11.64 -5.60
CA ARG A 516 -21.55 -10.24 -5.93
C ARG A 516 -21.79 -9.40 -4.71
N TRP A 517 -20.74 -8.77 -4.21
CA TRP A 517 -20.79 -8.02 -2.96
C TRP A 517 -20.49 -6.54 -3.16
N SER A 518 -21.09 -5.73 -2.30
CA SER A 518 -20.71 -4.35 -2.08
C SER A 518 -20.62 -4.09 -0.58
N ALA A 519 -19.56 -3.39 -0.18
CA ALA A 519 -19.36 -2.96 1.19
C ALA A 519 -19.32 -1.44 1.25
N GLU A 520 -20.13 -0.84 2.12
CA GLU A 520 -20.11 0.59 2.41
C GLU A 520 -19.54 0.83 3.81
N PHE A 521 -18.50 1.66 3.87
CA PHE A 521 -17.80 2.07 5.08
C PHE A 521 -18.17 3.52 5.38
N GLY A 522 -18.92 3.76 6.46
CA GLY A 522 -19.28 5.08 6.94
C GLY A 522 -18.36 5.55 8.06
N PHE A 523 -17.79 6.74 7.91
CA PHE A 523 -16.85 7.37 8.84
C PHE A 523 -17.58 8.46 9.63
N HIS A 524 -17.51 8.40 10.95
CA HIS A 524 -18.21 9.33 11.86
C HIS A 524 -17.23 10.13 12.73
N GLY A 525 -16.21 10.73 12.11
CA GLY A 525 -15.17 11.51 12.80
C GLY A 525 -13.92 10.67 13.08
N ILE A 526 -13.43 9.98 12.06
CA ILE A 526 -12.22 9.16 12.16
C ILE A 526 -10.97 10.02 11.92
N PRO A 527 -9.90 9.89 12.73
CA PRO A 527 -8.66 10.61 12.47
C PRO A 527 -8.08 10.28 11.08
N ALA A 528 -7.84 11.32 10.27
CA ALA A 528 -7.30 11.21 8.93
C ALA A 528 -5.96 10.44 8.83
N PRO A 529 -5.01 10.54 9.80
CA PRO A 529 -3.78 9.76 9.74
C PRO A 529 -4.04 8.25 9.73
N ALA A 530 -5.03 7.79 10.51
CA ALA A 530 -5.37 6.37 10.59
C ALA A 530 -5.94 5.85 9.26
N LEU A 531 -6.74 6.67 8.57
CA LEU A 531 -7.31 6.32 7.26
C LEU A 531 -6.26 6.34 6.14
N LEU A 532 -5.32 7.29 6.18
CA LEU A 532 -4.25 7.39 5.19
C LEU A 532 -3.26 6.22 5.30
N ASP A 533 -2.93 5.81 6.52
CA ASP A 533 -2.09 4.63 6.74
C ASP A 533 -2.80 3.33 6.33
N PHE A 534 -4.13 3.27 6.48
CA PHE A 534 -4.92 2.16 5.95
C PHE A 534 -4.83 2.05 4.44
N SER A 535 -5.10 3.16 3.74
CA SER A 535 -5.15 3.16 2.28
C SER A 535 -3.81 2.77 1.67
N ARG A 536 -2.69 3.27 2.22
CA ARG A 536 -1.33 2.87 1.82
C ARG A 536 -1.09 1.37 1.93
N ARG A 537 -1.56 0.75 3.01
CA ARG A 537 -1.39 -0.69 3.27
C ARG A 537 -2.32 -1.57 2.42
N LEU A 538 -3.45 -1.02 1.96
CA LEU A 538 -4.31 -1.64 0.94
C LEU A 538 -3.78 -1.52 -0.50
N GLY A 539 -2.58 -0.95 -0.68
CA GLY A 539 -1.96 -0.78 -1.99
C GLY A 539 -2.35 0.53 -2.72
N ALA A 540 -3.00 1.48 -2.03
CA ALA A 540 -3.18 2.81 -2.58
C ALA A 540 -1.86 3.61 -2.49
N HIS A 541 -1.38 4.13 -3.60
CA HIS A 541 -0.10 4.82 -3.68
C HIS A 541 -0.24 6.30 -3.31
N ALA A 542 -0.51 6.63 -2.05
CA ALA A 542 -0.60 8.04 -1.65
C ALA A 542 0.74 8.78 -1.94
N PRO A 543 0.71 10.08 -2.31
CA PRO A 543 1.93 10.85 -2.56
C PRO A 543 2.96 10.72 -1.42
N ALA A 544 4.22 10.48 -1.78
CA ALA A 544 5.30 10.34 -0.80
C ALA A 544 5.42 11.62 0.05
N GLY A 545 5.52 11.46 1.37
CA GLY A 545 5.65 12.58 2.31
C GLY A 545 4.33 13.26 2.70
N LEU A 546 3.16 12.79 2.24
CA LEU A 546 1.86 13.33 2.65
C LEU A 546 1.55 13.01 4.12
N GLN A 547 1.29 14.05 4.91
CA GLN A 547 0.80 13.95 6.28
C GLN A 547 -0.52 14.72 6.36
N VAL A 548 -1.53 14.10 6.96
CA VAL A 548 -2.88 14.69 7.07
C VAL A 548 -3.36 14.47 8.49
N GLU A 549 -3.63 15.54 9.21
CA GLU A 549 -4.35 15.54 10.48
C GLU A 549 -5.77 16.09 10.28
N GLY A 550 -6.69 15.78 11.20
CA GLY A 550 -8.09 16.18 11.14
C GLY A 550 -9.05 14.99 11.20
N ASP A 551 -10.35 15.28 11.14
CA ASP A 551 -11.41 14.27 11.25
C ASP A 551 -12.06 14.00 9.89
N VAL A 552 -12.28 12.73 9.58
CA VAL A 552 -12.93 12.27 8.34
C VAL A 552 -14.37 11.86 8.63
N VAL A 553 -15.30 12.42 7.88
CA VAL A 553 -16.74 12.13 7.94
C VAL A 553 -17.26 11.82 6.54
N GLY A 554 -18.11 10.82 6.37
CA GLY A 554 -18.71 10.50 5.06
C GLY A 554 -18.82 9.01 4.84
N SER A 555 -18.91 8.56 3.58
CA SER A 555 -18.88 7.13 3.27
C SER A 555 -18.11 6.80 2.02
N ILE A 556 -17.45 5.65 2.04
CA ILE A 556 -16.77 5.06 0.90
C ILE A 556 -17.42 3.70 0.64
N ARG A 557 -17.86 3.48 -0.58
CA ARG A 557 -18.41 2.22 -1.06
C ARG A 557 -17.39 1.51 -1.92
N PHE A 558 -17.22 0.22 -1.70
CA PHE A 558 -16.46 -0.67 -2.54
C PHE A 558 -17.39 -1.71 -3.14
N SER A 559 -17.31 -1.94 -4.46
CA SER A 559 -18.03 -3.02 -5.12
C SER A 559 -17.15 -3.72 -6.14
N GLU A 560 -17.41 -5.00 -6.37
CA GLU A 560 -16.68 -5.79 -7.37
C GLU A 560 -16.82 -5.22 -8.80
N GLN A 561 -17.97 -4.64 -9.14
CA GLN A 561 -18.28 -4.17 -10.50
C GLN A 561 -17.86 -2.73 -10.77
N ASN A 562 -18.05 -1.83 -9.80
CA ASN A 562 -17.90 -0.38 -9.96
C ASN A 562 -16.72 0.18 -9.13
N GLY A 563 -15.84 -0.67 -8.60
CA GLY A 563 -14.66 -0.24 -7.84
C GLY A 563 -15.00 0.61 -6.60
N LEU A 564 -14.22 1.67 -6.38
CA LEU A 564 -14.39 2.61 -5.27
C LEU A 564 -15.40 3.70 -5.65
N GLY A 565 -16.29 4.06 -4.73
CA GLY A 565 -17.26 5.13 -4.88
C GLY A 565 -17.50 5.86 -3.56
N GLY A 566 -18.16 7.02 -3.62
CA GLY A 566 -18.58 7.76 -2.43
C GLY A 566 -17.80 9.06 -2.23
N GLY A 567 -17.88 9.60 -1.02
CA GLY A 567 -17.29 10.88 -0.70
C GLY A 567 -17.05 11.05 0.78
N VAL A 568 -15.93 11.69 1.11
CA VAL A 568 -15.56 12.03 2.47
C VAL A 568 -15.29 13.53 2.59
N GLU A 569 -15.59 14.04 3.76
CA GLU A 569 -15.34 15.38 4.21
C GLU A 569 -14.22 15.31 5.26
N LEU A 570 -13.14 16.03 5.01
CA LEU A 570 -12.04 16.21 5.95
C LEU A 570 -12.21 17.54 6.68
N ARG A 571 -12.38 17.51 8.00
CA ARG A 571 -12.69 18.67 8.85
C ARG A 571 -11.52 19.05 9.75
N GLY A 572 -11.31 20.35 9.93
CA GLY A 572 -10.32 20.94 10.85
C GLY A 572 -8.91 20.43 10.58
N ALA A 573 -8.54 20.32 9.31
CA ALA A 573 -7.38 19.55 8.91
C ALA A 573 -6.11 20.38 8.75
N SER A 574 -5.00 19.70 8.98
CA SER A 574 -3.64 20.20 8.76
C SER A 574 -2.94 19.23 7.82
N VAL A 575 -2.56 19.71 6.64
CA VAL A 575 -1.97 18.90 5.58
C VAL A 575 -0.54 19.37 5.34
N ALA A 576 0.44 18.47 5.51
CA ALA A 576 1.83 18.73 5.17
C ALA A 576 2.30 17.75 4.09
N LEU A 577 3.29 18.17 3.31
CA LEU A 577 3.80 17.36 2.22
C LEU A 577 5.32 17.52 2.09
N GLY A 578 6.05 16.48 2.45
CA GLY A 578 7.52 16.53 2.49
C GLY A 578 8.01 17.54 3.52
N ASP A 579 8.95 18.40 3.13
CA ASP A 579 9.49 19.48 3.97
C ASP A 579 8.64 20.76 3.93
N ALA A 580 7.54 20.77 3.18
CA ALA A 580 6.63 21.90 3.15
C ALA A 580 5.87 22.02 4.48
N GLY A 581 5.79 23.24 5.01
CA GLY A 581 5.08 23.50 6.26
C GLY A 581 3.58 23.14 6.16
N PRO A 582 2.94 22.79 7.28
CA PRO A 582 1.54 22.34 7.29
C PRO A 582 0.59 23.46 6.86
N VAL A 583 -0.27 23.16 5.90
CA VAL A 583 -1.34 24.04 5.44
C VAL A 583 -2.64 23.65 6.14
N LYS A 584 -3.34 24.63 6.69
CA LYS A 584 -4.59 24.42 7.41
C LYS A 584 -5.80 24.59 6.50
N LEU A 585 -6.82 23.77 6.69
CA LEU A 585 -8.10 23.89 5.99
C LEU A 585 -9.26 23.61 6.95
N GLU A 586 -10.39 24.29 6.77
CA GLU A 586 -11.58 24.09 7.61
C GLU A 586 -12.32 22.82 7.20
N THR A 587 -12.66 22.71 5.92
CA THR A 587 -13.39 21.58 5.35
C THR A 587 -12.92 21.32 3.92
N ALA A 588 -12.53 20.08 3.62
CA ALA A 588 -12.22 19.62 2.26
C ALA A 588 -13.15 18.46 1.86
N GLN A 589 -13.79 18.57 0.70
CA GLN A 589 -14.60 17.48 0.14
C GLN A 589 -13.76 16.69 -0.86
N ILE A 590 -13.70 15.37 -0.64
CA ILE A 590 -12.95 14.43 -1.46
C ILE A 590 -13.95 13.40 -1.98
N ALA A 591 -14.12 13.34 -3.29
CA ALA A 591 -14.95 12.36 -3.97
C ALA A 591 -14.11 11.24 -4.54
N PHE A 592 -14.64 10.02 -4.51
CA PHE A 592 -14.03 8.82 -5.07
C PHE A 592 -14.94 8.28 -6.18
N GLU A 593 -14.38 8.11 -7.38
CA GLU A 593 -15.08 7.52 -8.51
C GLU A 593 -14.15 6.58 -9.28
N ASN A 594 -14.39 5.27 -9.15
CA ASN A 594 -13.56 4.20 -9.67
C ASN A 594 -12.09 4.30 -9.22
N THR A 595 -11.22 4.88 -10.05
CA THR A 595 -9.78 5.10 -9.82
C THR A 595 -9.40 6.57 -9.67
N GLU A 596 -10.38 7.47 -9.81
CA GLU A 596 -10.20 8.91 -9.69
C GLU A 596 -10.55 9.39 -8.27
N VAL A 597 -9.64 10.17 -7.69
CA VAL A 597 -9.85 10.95 -6.47
C VAL A 597 -9.97 12.41 -6.87
N GLN A 598 -11.09 13.05 -6.52
CA GLN A 598 -11.33 14.45 -6.81
C GLN A 598 -11.38 15.26 -5.52
N LEU A 599 -10.51 16.27 -5.43
CA LEU A 599 -10.55 17.30 -4.40
C LEU A 599 -11.38 18.49 -4.93
N ALA A 600 -12.52 18.75 -4.30
CA ALA A 600 -13.31 19.94 -4.58
C ALA A 600 -12.52 21.21 -4.19
N PRO A 601 -12.84 22.39 -4.77
CA PRO A 601 -12.23 23.66 -4.39
C PRO A 601 -12.26 23.87 -2.88
N VAL A 602 -11.09 24.03 -2.29
CA VAL A 602 -10.90 24.27 -0.85
C VAL A 602 -9.93 25.41 -0.65
N ILE A 603 -10.28 26.32 0.26
CA ILE A 603 -9.40 27.40 0.71
C ILE A 603 -8.48 26.84 1.79
N VAL A 604 -7.19 27.05 1.62
CA VAL A 604 -6.15 26.60 2.52
C VAL A 604 -5.34 27.81 3.02
N THR A 605 -4.99 27.78 4.30
CA THR A 605 -4.19 28.81 4.97
C THR A 605 -2.78 28.28 5.17
N THR A 606 -1.83 28.94 4.54
CA THR A 606 -0.40 28.63 4.61
C THR A 606 0.20 28.99 5.97
N PRO A 607 1.39 28.44 6.32
CA PRO A 607 2.11 28.83 7.53
C PRO A 607 2.37 30.34 7.66
N GLY A 608 2.56 31.06 6.56
CA GLY A 608 2.73 32.52 6.54
C GLY A 608 1.45 33.32 6.75
N GLY A 609 0.29 32.66 6.86
CA GLY A 609 -1.02 33.29 7.03
C GLY A 609 -1.70 33.70 5.71
N ASN A 610 -1.07 33.39 4.58
CA ASN A 610 -1.62 33.63 3.24
C ASN A 610 -2.67 32.56 2.88
N SER A 611 -3.64 32.93 2.04
CA SER A 611 -4.69 32.02 1.59
C SER A 611 -4.55 31.65 0.11
N ALA A 612 -4.88 30.41 -0.21
CA ALA A 612 -4.96 29.92 -1.58
C ALA A 612 -6.14 28.96 -1.72
N GLU A 613 -6.82 29.00 -2.86
CA GLU A 613 -7.79 27.99 -3.25
C GLU A 613 -7.09 26.91 -4.06
N ILE A 614 -7.23 25.66 -3.63
CA ILE A 614 -6.71 24.48 -4.34
C ILE A 614 -7.85 23.55 -4.72
N SER A 615 -7.72 22.92 -5.88
CA SER A 615 -8.57 21.81 -6.32
C SER A 615 -7.77 20.89 -7.22
N GLY A 616 -8.22 19.65 -7.40
CA GLY A 616 -7.50 18.74 -8.25
C GLY A 616 -8.15 17.39 -8.43
N LYS A 617 -7.57 16.63 -9.35
CA LYS A 617 -7.92 15.26 -9.67
C LYS A 617 -6.65 14.44 -9.69
N TRP A 618 -6.72 13.26 -9.10
CA TRP A 618 -5.63 12.30 -9.11
C TRP A 618 -6.16 10.94 -9.48
N GLN A 619 -5.59 10.35 -10.52
CA GLN A 619 -5.90 8.98 -10.93
C GLN A 619 -4.78 8.08 -10.43
N TRP A 620 -5.08 7.20 -9.47
CA TRP A 620 -4.04 6.42 -8.78
C TRP A 620 -3.49 5.24 -9.60
N ASP A 621 -4.19 4.85 -10.66
CA ASP A 621 -3.83 3.71 -11.53
C ASP A 621 -2.82 4.12 -12.59
N SER A 622 -3.02 5.31 -13.18
CA SER A 622 -2.09 5.92 -14.11
C SER A 622 -0.99 6.66 -13.36
N GLU A 623 -1.26 7.25 -12.19
CA GLU A 623 -0.48 8.32 -11.55
C GLU A 623 -0.64 9.69 -12.24
N SER A 624 -1.73 9.91 -12.97
CA SER A 624 -2.06 11.20 -13.57
C SER A 624 -2.50 12.21 -12.50
N LEU A 625 -1.91 13.41 -12.53
CA LEU A 625 -2.19 14.49 -11.59
C LEU A 625 -2.63 15.74 -12.35
N GLU A 626 -3.78 16.28 -11.97
CA GLU A 626 -4.21 17.61 -12.36
C GLU A 626 -4.53 18.42 -11.10
N PHE A 627 -3.95 19.60 -10.95
CA PHE A 627 -4.33 20.51 -9.87
C PHE A 627 -4.42 21.95 -10.34
N LYS A 628 -5.27 22.72 -9.68
CA LYS A 628 -5.47 24.15 -9.90
C LYS A 628 -5.21 24.88 -8.59
N LEU A 629 -4.47 25.97 -8.68
CA LEU A 629 -4.13 26.88 -7.60
C LEU A 629 -4.62 28.27 -7.98
N ALA A 630 -5.41 28.91 -7.13
CA ALA A 630 -5.76 30.32 -7.23
C ALA A 630 -5.40 31.04 -5.94
N THR A 631 -4.84 32.24 -6.03
CA THR A 631 -4.42 33.00 -4.86
C THR A 631 -4.38 34.49 -5.14
N GLU A 632 -4.60 35.28 -4.09
CA GLU A 632 -4.55 36.74 -4.14
C GLU A 632 -3.25 37.31 -3.57
N ASP A 633 -2.52 36.54 -2.75
CA ASP A 633 -1.34 37.00 -2.02
C ASP A 633 -0.54 35.79 -1.49
N LEU A 634 -0.04 34.90 -2.35
CA LEU A 634 0.80 33.76 -1.93
C LEU A 634 2.28 34.10 -2.12
N SER A 635 3.15 33.75 -1.16
CA SER A 635 4.58 33.97 -1.33
C SER A 635 5.23 32.96 -2.28
N VAL A 636 6.26 33.41 -3.01
CA VAL A 636 7.07 32.53 -3.89
C VAL A 636 7.77 31.43 -3.08
N GLU A 637 8.25 31.75 -1.88
CA GLU A 637 8.89 30.81 -0.97
C GLU A 637 7.98 29.66 -0.59
N GLU A 638 6.73 29.95 -0.22
CA GLU A 638 5.75 28.93 0.18
C GLU A 638 5.35 28.05 -1.00
N LEU A 639 5.15 28.64 -2.19
CA LEU A 639 4.85 27.87 -3.40
C LEU A 639 6.01 26.93 -3.77
N LYS A 640 7.26 27.41 -3.68
CA LYS A 640 8.45 26.61 -3.92
C LYS A 640 8.61 25.49 -2.90
N SER A 641 8.37 25.78 -1.63
CA SER A 641 8.39 24.79 -0.56
C SER A 641 7.37 23.68 -0.83
N ALA A 642 6.12 24.04 -1.14
CA ALA A 642 5.04 23.11 -1.45
C ALA A 642 5.33 22.25 -2.70
N SER A 643 5.83 22.85 -3.79
CA SER A 643 6.17 22.12 -5.02
C SER A 643 7.38 21.20 -4.87
N SER A 644 8.39 21.59 -4.07
CA SER A 644 9.58 20.76 -3.84
C SER A 644 9.27 19.44 -3.11
N GLY A 645 8.23 19.42 -2.26
CA GLY A 645 7.73 18.20 -1.62
C GLY A 645 7.05 17.24 -2.60
N LEU A 646 6.48 17.76 -3.69
CA LEU A 646 5.89 16.99 -4.77
C LEU A 646 6.97 16.62 -5.80
N LYS A 647 7.67 15.50 -5.63
CA LYS A 647 8.53 14.93 -6.71
C LYS A 647 7.79 14.76 -8.05
N ALA A 648 6.45 14.73 -7.99
CA ALA A 648 5.58 14.65 -9.14
C ALA A 648 5.42 15.98 -9.91
N VAL A 649 5.72 17.13 -9.30
CA VAL A 649 5.48 18.47 -9.87
C VAL A 649 6.80 19.12 -10.28
N GLU A 650 6.88 19.56 -11.54
CA GLU A 650 8.05 20.28 -12.02
C GLU A 650 8.07 21.72 -11.50
N PRO A 651 9.25 22.29 -11.19
CA PRO A 651 9.37 23.69 -10.79
C PRO A 651 8.71 24.61 -11.81
N LEU A 652 8.01 25.63 -11.31
CA LEU A 652 7.32 26.59 -12.16
C LEU A 652 8.35 27.38 -12.99
N PRO A 653 8.31 27.32 -14.34
CA PRO A 653 9.31 27.98 -15.19
C PRO A 653 9.39 29.49 -14.92
N ALA A 654 10.58 30.09 -15.09
CA ALA A 654 10.91 31.50 -14.79
C ALA A 654 10.78 31.92 -13.31
N LEU A 655 9.79 31.40 -12.58
CA LEU A 655 9.62 31.63 -11.14
C LEU A 655 10.67 30.89 -10.31
N ASP A 656 11.28 29.83 -10.86
CA ASP A 656 12.39 29.16 -10.19
C ASP A 656 13.62 30.07 -9.98
N TRP A 657 13.73 31.16 -10.74
CA TRP A 657 14.80 32.15 -10.52
C TRP A 657 14.49 33.07 -9.33
N CYS A 658 13.23 33.20 -8.94
CA CYS A 658 12.81 34.07 -7.86
C CYS A 658 12.99 33.40 -6.50
N ARG A 659 13.65 34.11 -5.58
CA ARG A 659 13.85 33.70 -4.19
C ARG A 659 12.70 34.14 -3.31
N SER A 660 12.11 35.29 -3.59
CA SER A 660 11.00 35.88 -2.85
C SER A 660 10.04 36.62 -3.76
N GLY A 661 8.85 36.93 -3.25
CA GLY A 661 7.85 37.78 -3.90
C GLY A 661 6.42 37.39 -3.53
N GLN A 662 5.45 38.22 -3.88
CA GLN A 662 4.02 37.94 -3.71
C GLN A 662 3.35 37.64 -5.05
N LEU A 663 2.56 36.58 -5.08
CA LEU A 663 1.88 36.05 -6.25
C LEU A 663 0.38 36.30 -6.15
N LYS A 664 -0.20 36.80 -7.24
CA LYS A 664 -1.65 36.90 -7.43
C LYS A 664 -2.03 36.31 -8.78
N GLY A 665 -2.95 35.35 -8.83
CA GLY A 665 -3.42 34.79 -10.08
C GLY A 665 -3.91 33.36 -9.97
N THR A 666 -3.90 32.65 -11.10
CA THR A 666 -4.36 31.26 -11.20
C THR A 666 -3.40 30.44 -12.04
N LEU A 667 -3.04 29.27 -11.53
CA LEU A 667 -2.18 28.28 -12.18
C LEU A 667 -2.87 26.93 -12.21
N GLN A 668 -2.66 26.19 -13.28
CA GLN A 668 -3.08 24.82 -13.46
C GLN A 668 -1.87 24.01 -13.87
N TYR A 669 -1.71 22.85 -13.26
CA TYR A 669 -0.69 21.89 -13.57
C TYR A 669 -1.34 20.59 -14.01
N ARG A 670 -0.83 20.02 -15.10
CA ARG A 670 -1.24 18.71 -15.58
C ARG A 670 -0.02 17.85 -15.86
N ARG A 671 -0.02 16.63 -15.34
CA ARG A 671 0.97 15.60 -15.63
C ARG A 671 0.26 14.30 -15.94
N ALA A 672 0.48 13.80 -17.16
CA ALA A 672 0.10 12.46 -17.56
C ALA A 672 1.36 11.55 -17.54
N PRO A 673 1.26 10.31 -17.06
CA PRO A 673 2.38 9.37 -17.01
C PRO A 673 2.49 8.55 -18.31
N GLY A 674 3.73 8.18 -18.68
CA GLY A 674 4.03 7.32 -19.84
C GLY A 674 4.92 7.98 -20.91
N LEU A 675 5.66 7.17 -21.67
CA LEU A 675 6.59 7.62 -22.73
C LEU A 675 5.91 8.39 -23.88
N ALA A 676 4.60 8.22 -24.06
CA ALA A 676 3.78 8.89 -25.06
C ALA A 676 2.90 10.01 -24.49
N ALA A 677 2.96 10.26 -23.18
CA ALA A 677 2.19 11.31 -22.54
C ALA A 677 2.82 12.69 -22.83
N PRO A 678 2.01 13.76 -22.96
CA PRO A 678 2.56 15.11 -23.04
C PRO A 678 3.42 15.39 -21.81
N ALA A 679 4.49 16.16 -22.01
CA ALA A 679 5.35 16.61 -20.91
C ALA A 679 4.49 17.31 -19.83
N PRO A 680 4.96 17.38 -18.58
CA PRO A 680 4.26 18.14 -17.56
C PRO A 680 4.07 19.59 -18.00
N GLU A 681 2.85 20.10 -17.87
CA GLU A 681 2.50 21.41 -18.39
C GLU A 681 1.89 22.30 -17.31
N TRP A 682 2.46 23.50 -17.19
CA TRP A 682 1.88 24.61 -16.46
C TRP A 682 1.06 25.48 -17.41
N GLN A 683 -0.12 25.88 -16.97
CA GLN A 683 -1.01 26.79 -17.68
C GLN A 683 -1.59 27.82 -16.71
N GLY A 684 -1.76 29.06 -17.17
CA GLY A 684 -2.37 30.11 -16.36
C GLY A 684 -1.60 31.42 -16.40
N GLU A 685 -1.97 32.33 -15.50
CA GLU A 685 -1.39 33.66 -15.39
C GLU A 685 -1.23 34.06 -13.92
N PHE A 686 -0.12 34.71 -13.60
CA PHE A 686 0.08 35.34 -12.30
C PHE A 686 0.79 36.70 -12.43
N LEU A 687 0.50 37.56 -11.48
CA LEU A 687 1.21 38.81 -11.21
C LEU A 687 2.18 38.57 -10.07
N LEU A 688 3.48 38.73 -10.33
CA LEU A 688 4.51 38.81 -9.30
C LEU A 688 4.64 40.25 -8.83
N ARG A 689 4.76 40.47 -7.52
CA ARG A 689 5.08 41.77 -6.92
C ARG A 689 6.22 41.64 -5.93
N ARG A 690 7.09 42.66 -5.85
CA ARG A 690 8.20 42.75 -4.90
C ARG A 690 9.09 41.49 -4.91
N GLY A 691 9.36 40.97 -6.11
CA GLY A 691 10.12 39.73 -6.30
C GLY A 691 11.62 39.97 -6.29
N LEU A 692 12.40 39.08 -5.69
CA LEU A 692 13.86 39.10 -5.79
C LEU A 692 14.35 37.89 -6.57
N CYS A 693 14.83 38.09 -7.80
CA CYS A 693 15.11 36.99 -8.72
C CYS A 693 16.59 36.88 -9.10
N GLY A 694 17.19 35.74 -8.76
CA GLY A 694 18.53 35.36 -9.17
C GLY A 694 18.51 34.68 -10.53
N VAL A 695 18.65 35.47 -11.60
CA VAL A 695 18.75 34.94 -12.96
C VAL A 695 20.11 34.29 -13.16
N GLU A 696 20.12 33.05 -13.64
CA GLU A 696 21.36 32.31 -13.87
C GLU A 696 22.25 33.04 -14.88
N GLY A 697 23.49 33.34 -14.47
CA GLY A 697 24.45 34.09 -15.27
C GLY A 697 24.50 35.60 -14.98
N VAL A 698 23.63 36.13 -14.10
CA VAL A 698 23.64 37.53 -13.67
C VAL A 698 24.35 37.67 -12.32
N SER A 699 25.22 38.65 -12.16
CA SER A 699 26.11 38.77 -10.99
C SER A 699 25.44 39.20 -9.69
N ALA A 700 24.25 39.80 -9.79
CA ALA A 700 23.43 40.25 -8.67
C ALA A 700 21.95 39.94 -8.94
N PRO A 701 21.14 39.66 -7.90
CA PRO A 701 19.71 39.43 -8.09
C PRO A 701 19.01 40.67 -8.65
N VAL A 702 18.02 40.43 -9.49
CA VAL A 702 17.13 41.46 -10.05
C VAL A 702 15.96 41.67 -9.09
N SER A 703 15.74 42.91 -8.67
CA SER A 703 14.55 43.29 -7.91
C SER A 703 13.42 43.60 -8.89
N LEU A 704 12.31 42.88 -8.81
CA LEU A 704 11.10 43.10 -9.62
C LEU A 704 10.03 43.76 -8.75
N ASP A 705 9.63 44.98 -9.10
CA ASP A 705 8.48 45.64 -8.48
C ASP A 705 7.20 44.93 -8.89
N SER A 706 7.06 44.65 -10.18
CA SER A 706 5.93 43.89 -10.73
C SER A 706 6.23 43.21 -12.07
N GLY A 707 5.47 42.17 -12.40
CA GLY A 707 5.48 41.53 -13.71
C GLY A 707 4.32 40.55 -13.87
N SER A 708 3.64 40.56 -15.02
CA SER A 708 2.62 39.56 -15.38
C SER A 708 3.28 38.44 -16.16
N PHE A 709 3.06 37.22 -15.72
CA PHE A 709 3.63 36.01 -16.29
C PHE A 709 2.51 35.09 -16.73
N VAL A 710 2.62 34.59 -17.95
CA VAL A 710 1.63 33.71 -18.59
C VAL A 710 2.33 32.42 -19.01
N PHE A 711 1.75 31.28 -18.65
CA PHE A 711 2.23 29.94 -18.99
C PHE A 711 1.29 29.24 -19.95
N ARG A 712 1.86 28.58 -20.96
CA ARG A 712 1.16 27.76 -21.95
C ARG A 712 2.02 26.54 -22.27
N GLY A 713 1.96 25.54 -21.39
CA GLY A 713 2.77 24.34 -21.48
C GLY A 713 4.25 24.66 -21.35
N ALA A 714 5.08 24.21 -22.30
CA ALA A 714 6.51 24.48 -22.32
C ALA A 714 6.89 25.95 -22.64
N ASN A 715 5.91 26.78 -23.04
CA ASN A 715 6.15 28.17 -23.41
C ASN A 715 5.67 29.11 -22.30
N TRP A 716 6.40 30.20 -22.08
CA TRP A 716 6.03 31.21 -21.10
C TRP A 716 6.40 32.61 -21.57
N SER A 717 5.69 33.62 -21.07
CA SER A 717 6.01 35.03 -21.31
C SER A 717 5.78 35.86 -20.06
N ALA A 718 6.73 36.72 -19.75
CA ALA A 718 6.67 37.75 -18.72
C ALA A 718 6.58 39.12 -19.38
N LYS A 719 5.51 39.86 -19.09
CA LYS A 719 5.20 41.18 -19.64
C LYS A 719 5.05 42.20 -18.53
N ASN A 720 5.15 43.48 -18.90
CA ASN A 720 5.06 44.60 -17.95
C ASN A 720 6.05 44.42 -16.79
N LEU A 721 7.25 43.90 -17.09
CA LEU A 721 8.31 43.79 -16.09
C LEU A 721 8.74 45.21 -15.72
N HIS A 722 8.74 45.50 -14.43
CA HIS A 722 9.28 46.73 -13.85
C HIS A 722 10.18 46.33 -12.70
N GLY A 723 11.39 46.87 -12.66
CA GLY A 723 12.31 46.55 -11.58
C GLY A 723 13.62 47.29 -11.66
N GLU A 724 14.54 46.84 -10.82
CA GLU A 724 15.86 47.40 -10.64
C GLU A 724 16.90 46.27 -10.64
N TRP A 725 18.01 46.52 -11.32
CA TRP A 725 19.21 45.70 -11.21
C TRP A 725 20.37 46.61 -10.84
N LEU A 726 20.96 46.38 -9.67
CA LEU A 726 21.88 47.31 -9.03
C LEU A 726 21.24 48.71 -8.89
N ALA A 727 21.78 49.73 -9.55
CA ALA A 727 21.21 51.09 -9.57
C ALA A 727 20.36 51.37 -10.81
N SER A 728 20.29 50.43 -11.76
CA SER A 728 19.64 50.62 -13.05
C SER A 728 18.19 50.15 -13.02
N LYS A 729 17.27 51.09 -13.18
CA LYS A 729 15.85 50.79 -13.41
C LYS A 729 15.64 50.23 -14.81
N PHE A 730 14.79 49.23 -14.93
CA PHE A 730 14.43 48.64 -16.21
C PHE A 730 12.93 48.37 -16.34
N GLN A 731 12.48 48.34 -17.59
CA GLN A 731 11.16 47.94 -18.00
C GLN A 731 11.25 47.00 -19.20
N GLY A 732 10.32 46.05 -19.33
CA GLY A 732 10.30 45.24 -20.53
C GLY A 732 9.46 43.99 -20.50
N GLU A 733 9.80 43.09 -21.42
CA GLU A 733 9.19 41.77 -21.55
C GLU A 733 10.22 40.72 -21.94
N ILE A 734 9.96 39.49 -21.52
CA ILE A 734 10.79 38.32 -21.78
C ILE A 734 9.87 37.15 -22.10
N ALA A 735 10.20 36.32 -23.08
CA ALA A 735 9.45 35.11 -23.38
C ALA A 735 10.36 33.95 -23.74
N SER A 736 9.90 32.73 -23.47
CA SER A 736 10.54 31.49 -23.86
C SER A 736 9.64 30.69 -24.79
N ARG A 737 10.21 30.23 -25.92
CA ARG A 737 9.55 29.38 -26.91
C ARG A 737 10.39 28.12 -27.15
N SER A 738 9.89 26.99 -26.69
CA SER A 738 10.59 25.68 -26.70
C SER A 738 11.08 25.22 -28.08
N ASN A 739 10.38 25.58 -29.17
CA ASN A 739 10.71 25.14 -30.54
C ASN A 739 11.41 26.20 -31.42
N ALA A 740 11.92 27.28 -30.83
CA ALA A 740 12.65 28.32 -31.58
C ALA A 740 14.18 28.07 -31.55
N SER A 741 14.88 28.47 -32.62
CA SER A 741 16.36 28.41 -32.67
C SER A 741 17.02 29.21 -31.55
N ARG A 742 16.40 30.32 -31.15
CA ARG A 742 16.72 31.10 -29.96
C ARG A 742 15.47 31.12 -29.08
N PRO A 743 15.35 30.18 -28.11
CA PRO A 743 14.14 30.03 -27.32
C PRO A 743 13.81 31.27 -26.50
N ILE A 744 14.82 32.02 -26.04
CA ILE A 744 14.60 33.22 -25.22
C ILE A 744 14.55 34.46 -26.10
N SER A 745 13.43 35.20 -26.03
CA SER A 745 13.28 36.53 -26.63
C SER A 745 13.06 37.58 -25.55
N PHE A 746 13.69 38.75 -25.66
CA PHE A 746 13.49 39.85 -24.71
C PHE A 746 13.38 41.22 -25.42
N SER A 747 12.73 42.16 -24.74
CA SER A 747 12.73 43.58 -25.09
C SER A 747 12.87 44.36 -23.80
N LEU A 748 14.03 45.01 -23.61
CA LEU A 748 14.38 45.67 -22.36
C LEU A 748 14.72 47.14 -22.61
N ARG A 749 14.16 48.00 -21.76
CA ARG A 749 14.47 49.41 -21.65
C ARG A 749 15.09 49.69 -20.29
N LEU A 750 16.27 50.29 -20.26
CA LEU A 750 16.96 50.72 -19.06
C LEU A 750 17.02 52.25 -19.02
N ASP A 751 16.89 52.83 -17.83
CA ASP A 751 17.01 54.28 -17.65
C ASP A 751 18.48 54.71 -17.77
N ALA A 752 19.39 53.97 -17.15
CA ALA A 752 20.82 54.19 -17.27
C ALA A 752 21.59 52.88 -17.11
N ALA A 753 22.77 52.79 -17.73
CA ALA A 753 23.74 51.72 -17.49
C ALA A 753 25.16 52.25 -17.66
N SER A 754 26.14 51.61 -17.01
CA SER A 754 27.56 51.91 -17.20
C SER A 754 28.33 50.73 -17.77
N GLY A 755 29.54 51.00 -18.26
CA GLY A 755 30.49 49.94 -18.66
C GLY A 755 30.79 48.96 -17.53
N ASN A 756 30.87 49.45 -16.28
CA ASN A 756 31.02 48.61 -15.10
C ASN A 756 29.79 47.71 -14.88
N ASP A 757 28.59 48.22 -15.12
CA ASP A 757 27.36 47.42 -15.03
C ASP A 757 27.35 46.34 -16.11
N ALA A 758 27.75 46.65 -17.35
CA ALA A 758 27.84 45.67 -18.44
C ALA A 758 28.88 44.56 -18.15
N ASP A 759 30.09 44.92 -17.72
CA ASP A 759 31.12 43.96 -17.29
C ASP A 759 30.64 43.15 -16.07
N GLY A 760 29.99 43.84 -15.13
CA GLY A 760 29.41 43.26 -13.93
C GLY A 760 28.36 42.22 -14.27
N PHE A 761 27.48 42.51 -15.22
CA PHE A 761 26.44 41.59 -15.70
C PHE A 761 27.05 40.30 -16.26
N LEU A 762 28.13 40.42 -17.03
CA LEU A 762 28.80 39.30 -17.71
C LEU A 762 29.82 38.56 -16.83
N ARG A 763 30.13 39.07 -15.64
CA ARG A 763 31.14 38.49 -14.74
C ARG A 763 30.95 37.00 -14.44
N PRO A 764 29.73 36.47 -14.21
CA PRO A 764 29.53 35.04 -13.94
C PRO A 764 29.93 34.13 -15.12
N ALA A 765 29.90 34.64 -16.36
CA ALA A 765 30.39 33.91 -17.54
C ALA A 765 31.92 33.75 -17.55
N LEU A 766 32.64 34.57 -16.78
CA LEU A 766 34.10 34.62 -16.74
C LEU A 766 34.69 33.86 -15.52
N ALA A 767 33.86 33.53 -14.53
CA ALA A 767 34.30 33.05 -13.21
C ALA A 767 34.66 31.56 -13.13
N ALA A 768 35.11 30.93 -14.21
CA ALA A 768 35.51 29.53 -14.17
C ALA A 768 36.80 29.38 -13.34
N ARG A 769 36.65 28.80 -12.13
CA ARG A 769 37.75 28.52 -11.20
C ARG A 769 38.76 27.58 -11.88
N ARG A 770 39.92 28.12 -12.28
CA ARG A 770 41.03 27.32 -12.80
C ARG A 770 41.44 26.29 -11.74
N SER A 771 41.21 25.02 -12.01
CA SER A 771 41.81 23.93 -11.25
C SER A 771 43.34 24.00 -11.35
N PHE A 772 44.05 23.42 -10.38
CA PHE A 772 45.52 23.39 -10.38
C PHE A 772 46.07 22.80 -11.70
N ILE A 773 45.39 21.80 -12.27
CA ILE A 773 45.75 21.14 -13.53
C ILE A 773 45.57 22.08 -14.73
N GLU A 774 44.44 22.78 -14.84
CA GLU A 774 44.19 23.73 -15.94
C GLU A 774 45.19 24.89 -15.94
N ARG A 775 45.54 25.37 -14.74
CA ARG A 775 46.53 26.42 -14.55
C ARG A 775 47.94 25.96 -14.94
N THR A 776 48.24 24.67 -14.75
CA THR A 776 49.53 24.05 -15.11
C THR A 776 49.63 23.77 -16.61
N LEU A 777 48.53 23.36 -17.26
CA LEU A 777 48.49 22.99 -18.68
C LEU A 777 48.11 24.14 -19.63
N ARG A 778 47.90 25.36 -19.12
CA ARG A 778 47.45 26.55 -19.91
C ARG A 778 46.22 26.29 -20.79
N ARG A 779 45.32 25.40 -20.36
CA ARG A 779 44.07 25.12 -21.09
C ARG A 779 42.99 26.12 -20.67
N PRO A 780 42.20 26.68 -21.61
CA PRO A 780 41.05 27.51 -21.25
C PRO A 780 40.02 26.65 -20.51
N PRO A 781 39.39 27.19 -19.44
CA PRO A 781 38.38 26.44 -18.70
C PRO A 781 37.17 26.16 -19.61
N PRO A 782 36.49 25.02 -19.43
CA PRO A 782 35.26 24.73 -20.17
C PRO A 782 34.17 25.76 -19.82
N LEU A 783 33.40 26.17 -20.84
CA LEU A 783 32.28 27.09 -20.63
C LEU A 783 31.27 26.50 -19.62
N PRO A 784 30.74 27.31 -18.68
CA PRO A 784 29.67 26.90 -17.78
C PRO A 784 28.49 26.27 -18.54
N ALA A 785 27.85 25.25 -17.95
CA ALA A 785 26.76 24.53 -18.61
C ALA A 785 25.61 25.46 -19.04
N TRP A 786 25.23 26.41 -18.17
CA TRP A 786 24.21 27.42 -18.47
C TRP A 786 24.57 28.29 -19.66
N LEU A 787 25.85 28.66 -19.79
CA LEU A 787 26.33 29.51 -20.87
C LEU A 787 26.35 28.73 -22.17
N ARG A 788 26.78 27.45 -22.15
CA ARG A 788 26.75 26.57 -23.34
C ARG A 788 25.34 26.40 -23.92
N GLY A 789 24.30 26.39 -23.08
CA GLY A 789 22.91 26.30 -23.51
C GLY A 789 22.22 27.65 -23.76
N ARG A 790 22.93 28.78 -23.63
CA ARG A 790 22.33 30.12 -23.78
C ARG A 790 22.15 30.46 -25.26
N HIS A 791 20.89 30.58 -25.65
CA HIS A 791 20.46 31.01 -26.98
C HIS A 791 19.33 32.04 -26.82
N ALA A 792 19.67 33.32 -26.95
CA ALA A 792 18.75 34.43 -26.70
C ALA A 792 18.84 35.51 -27.79
N GLN A 793 17.74 36.21 -28.01
CA GLN A 793 17.68 37.37 -28.90
C GLN A 793 16.79 38.47 -28.34
N GLY A 794 17.05 39.72 -28.67
CA GLY A 794 16.17 40.78 -28.23
C GLY A 794 16.59 42.20 -28.58
N GLU A 795 15.72 43.14 -28.25
CA GLU A 795 16.00 44.58 -28.31
C GLU A 795 16.47 45.08 -26.95
N LEU A 796 17.52 45.91 -26.97
CA LEU A 796 18.03 46.62 -25.82
C LEU A 796 17.97 48.12 -26.09
N ARG A 797 17.32 48.86 -25.18
CA ARG A 797 17.30 50.33 -25.19
C ARG A 797 17.82 50.84 -23.87
N ILE A 798 18.77 51.76 -23.89
CA ILE A 798 19.34 52.38 -22.69
C ILE A 798 19.24 53.89 -22.90
N ALA A 799 18.55 54.61 -22.00
CA ALA A 799 18.37 56.05 -22.19
C ALA A 799 19.72 56.79 -22.04
N THR A 800 20.56 56.37 -21.09
CA THR A 800 21.94 56.87 -20.93
C THR A 800 22.91 55.74 -20.65
N LEU A 801 23.88 55.51 -21.54
CA LEU A 801 24.96 54.54 -21.40
C LEU A 801 26.29 55.27 -21.13
N LYS A 802 26.88 55.06 -19.96
CA LYS A 802 28.15 55.68 -19.57
C LYS A 802 29.33 54.74 -19.79
N LEU A 803 30.28 55.12 -20.65
CA LEU A 803 31.50 54.35 -20.93
C LEU A 803 32.73 55.21 -20.61
N GLY A 804 33.43 54.88 -19.52
CA GLY A 804 34.49 55.74 -18.98
C GLY A 804 33.93 57.09 -18.54
N ASP A 805 34.48 58.17 -19.10
CA ASP A 805 34.05 59.56 -18.84
C ASP A 805 33.09 60.09 -19.93
N GLN A 806 32.55 59.21 -20.79
CA GLN A 806 31.69 59.59 -21.90
C GLN A 806 30.27 59.07 -21.70
N ASP A 807 29.29 59.89 -22.05
CA ASP A 807 27.86 59.55 -21.98
C ASP A 807 27.30 59.39 -23.40
N PHE A 808 26.59 58.30 -23.63
CA PHE A 808 25.90 57.97 -24.87
C PHE A 808 24.39 57.94 -24.61
N GLU A 809 23.63 58.79 -25.28
CA GLU A 809 22.18 58.90 -25.10
C GLU A 809 21.41 58.04 -26.13
N ASP A 810 20.22 57.57 -25.76
CA ASP A 810 19.33 56.77 -26.63
C ASP A 810 20.05 55.61 -27.33
N PHE A 811 20.83 54.85 -26.56
CA PHE A 811 21.49 53.65 -27.06
C PHE A 811 20.45 52.58 -27.39
N ARG A 812 20.42 52.14 -28.64
CA ARG A 812 19.54 51.10 -29.15
C ARG A 812 20.37 50.03 -29.82
N ALA A 813 20.07 48.77 -29.53
CA ALA A 813 20.71 47.64 -30.19
C ALA A 813 19.78 46.45 -30.32
N THR A 814 19.92 45.71 -31.41
CA THR A 814 19.47 44.32 -31.46
C THR A 814 20.61 43.45 -30.94
N MET A 815 20.32 42.49 -30.07
CA MET A 815 21.32 41.60 -29.48
C MET A 815 20.98 40.15 -29.79
N PHE A 816 21.98 39.40 -30.25
CA PHE A 816 21.98 37.94 -30.37
C PHE A 816 23.02 37.37 -29.41
N TRP A 817 22.62 36.43 -28.57
CA TRP A 817 23.50 35.80 -27.60
C TRP A 817 23.47 34.28 -27.79
N ASP A 818 24.59 33.74 -28.28
CA ASP A 818 24.79 32.32 -28.54
C ASP A 818 26.07 31.84 -27.84
N GLY A 819 25.90 31.14 -26.73
CA GLY A 819 27.01 30.60 -25.96
C GLY A 819 27.88 31.71 -25.35
N ALA A 820 29.17 31.67 -25.70
CA ALA A 820 30.17 32.65 -25.29
C ALA A 820 30.21 33.89 -26.19
N ASN A 821 29.38 33.97 -27.23
CA ASN A 821 29.39 35.06 -28.19
C ASN A 821 28.12 35.89 -28.05
N ILE A 822 28.29 37.21 -27.96
CA ILE A 822 27.20 38.18 -28.04
C ILE A 822 27.47 39.07 -29.25
N GLU A 823 26.49 39.21 -30.12
CA GLU A 823 26.57 40.06 -31.30
C GLU A 823 25.46 41.11 -31.26
N LEU A 824 25.86 42.36 -31.42
CA LEU A 824 24.98 43.48 -31.70
C LEU A 824 25.26 43.88 -33.14
N PRO A 825 24.57 43.30 -34.15
CA PRO A 825 24.86 43.55 -35.55
C PRO A 825 24.60 45.00 -35.95
N GLU A 826 23.71 45.67 -35.23
CA GLU A 826 23.42 47.08 -35.36
C GLU A 826 23.20 47.68 -33.98
N PHE A 827 23.91 48.76 -33.68
CA PHE A 827 23.60 49.67 -32.60
C PHE A 827 23.55 51.11 -33.11
N SER A 828 22.80 51.96 -32.42
CA SER A 828 22.82 53.41 -32.63
C SER A 828 22.72 54.14 -31.29
N ALA A 829 23.46 55.23 -31.13
CA ALA A 829 23.38 56.11 -29.98
C ALA A 829 23.72 57.56 -30.38
N ASN A 830 23.37 58.51 -29.53
CA ASN A 830 23.80 59.89 -29.63
C ASN A 830 25.02 60.11 -28.73
N TRP A 831 26.08 60.68 -29.27
CA TRP A 831 27.30 61.04 -28.55
C TRP A 831 27.67 62.46 -28.90
N ASP A 832 27.59 63.37 -27.91
CA ASP A 832 27.91 64.80 -28.06
C ASP A 832 27.30 65.43 -29.32
N LYS A 833 25.96 65.29 -29.46
CA LYS A 833 25.12 65.73 -30.60
C LYS A 833 25.35 65.01 -31.93
N ALA A 834 26.35 64.15 -32.05
CA ALA A 834 26.55 63.31 -33.22
C ALA A 834 25.83 61.96 -33.08
N ARG A 835 25.51 61.33 -34.21
CA ARG A 835 25.00 59.96 -34.22
C ARG A 835 26.14 58.99 -34.42
N VAL A 836 26.23 58.01 -33.53
CA VAL A 836 27.20 56.92 -33.60
C VAL A 836 26.43 55.64 -33.85
N GLY A 837 26.92 54.81 -34.76
CA GLY A 837 26.34 53.50 -35.02
C GLY A 837 27.37 52.50 -35.49
N GLY A 838 26.97 51.24 -35.60
CA GLY A 838 27.88 50.19 -36.02
C GLY A 838 27.47 48.82 -35.51
N ARG A 839 28.45 47.93 -35.40
CA ARG A 839 28.28 46.59 -34.84
C ARG A 839 29.24 46.39 -33.67
N ILE A 840 28.78 45.62 -32.69
CA ILE A 840 29.59 45.21 -31.54
C ILE A 840 29.59 43.68 -31.47
N ARG A 841 30.75 43.09 -31.22
CA ARG A 841 30.88 41.69 -30.83
C ARG A 841 31.52 41.62 -29.46
N VAL A 842 31.00 40.74 -28.62
CA VAL A 842 31.55 40.45 -27.29
C VAL A 842 31.88 38.97 -27.22
N ARG A 843 33.13 38.65 -26.87
CA ARG A 843 33.58 37.28 -26.62
C ARG A 843 33.80 37.07 -25.12
N LEU A 844 33.16 36.04 -24.57
CA LEU A 844 33.26 35.61 -23.17
C LEU A 844 34.27 34.45 -23.07
N GLY A 845 35.25 34.52 -22.18
CA GLY A 845 36.23 33.43 -22.02
C GLY A 845 37.64 33.81 -21.54
N GLY A 846 37.90 35.11 -21.33
CA GLY A 846 39.12 35.62 -20.67
C GLY A 846 38.88 36.03 -19.21
N GLU A 847 39.83 36.75 -18.61
CA GLU A 847 39.63 37.40 -17.31
C GLU A 847 38.59 38.54 -17.39
N TRP A 848 38.45 39.14 -18.58
CA TRP A 848 37.51 40.19 -18.92
C TRP A 848 36.77 39.83 -20.21
N PRO A 849 35.56 40.35 -20.47
CA PRO A 849 34.94 40.22 -21.78
C PRO A 849 35.76 41.00 -22.82
N ASP A 850 35.92 40.43 -24.00
CA ASP A 850 36.62 41.06 -25.13
C ASP A 850 35.59 41.73 -26.04
N TYR A 851 35.59 43.06 -26.10
CA TYR A 851 34.66 43.87 -26.87
C TYR A 851 35.34 44.34 -28.16
N SER A 852 34.72 44.06 -29.30
CA SER A 852 35.15 44.51 -30.62
C SER A 852 34.04 45.32 -31.26
N LEU A 853 34.32 46.56 -31.63
CA LEU A 853 33.38 47.49 -32.25
C LEU A 853 33.90 47.88 -33.62
N LEU A 854 33.06 47.75 -34.64
CA LEU A 854 33.23 48.43 -35.91
C LEU A 854 32.12 49.47 -36.03
N GLY A 855 32.47 50.74 -36.00
CA GLY A 855 31.53 51.84 -35.91
C GLY A 855 31.81 52.97 -36.87
N HIS A 856 30.82 53.83 -37.03
CA HIS A 856 30.92 55.06 -37.75
C HIS A 856 30.30 56.20 -36.93
N ILE A 857 30.88 57.38 -37.08
CA ILE A 857 30.41 58.64 -36.53
C ILE A 857 30.13 59.54 -37.72
N ALA A 858 28.95 60.13 -37.76
CA ALA A 858 28.55 61.04 -38.82
C ALA A 858 28.24 62.44 -38.26
N ASN A 859 28.73 63.47 -38.97
CA ASN A 859 28.47 64.89 -38.69
C ASN A 859 28.81 65.31 -37.25
N PHE A 860 29.94 64.88 -36.71
CA PHE A 860 30.42 65.31 -35.41
C PHE A 860 30.93 66.75 -35.49
N ASP A 861 30.34 67.65 -34.69
CA ASP A 861 30.72 69.05 -34.66
C ASP A 861 32.04 69.22 -33.89
N TRP A 862 33.11 69.58 -34.59
CA TRP A 862 34.43 69.76 -33.98
C TRP A 862 35.11 71.03 -34.51
N ASN A 863 35.52 71.90 -33.59
CA ASN A 863 36.15 73.20 -33.86
C ASN A 863 35.49 73.99 -35.01
N GLY A 864 34.16 74.10 -34.98
CA GLY A 864 33.39 74.89 -35.95
C GLY A 864 33.15 74.24 -37.32
N GLY A 865 33.63 73.01 -37.53
CA GLY A 865 33.35 72.21 -38.73
C GLY A 865 32.77 70.84 -38.41
N GLN A 866 32.69 69.97 -39.42
CA GLN A 866 32.10 68.63 -39.31
C GLN A 866 33.12 67.53 -39.53
N VAL A 867 33.02 66.47 -38.74
CA VAL A 867 33.91 65.31 -38.78
C VAL A 867 33.09 64.03 -38.94
N ASP A 868 33.47 63.22 -39.91
CA ASP A 868 33.01 61.85 -40.10
C ASP A 868 34.16 60.91 -39.73
N ALA A 869 33.88 59.79 -39.06
CA ALA A 869 34.91 58.83 -38.64
C ALA A 869 34.43 57.40 -38.80
N GLU A 870 35.31 56.52 -39.29
CA GLU A 870 35.17 55.07 -39.21
C GLU A 870 36.11 54.54 -38.12
N LEU A 871 35.63 53.66 -37.27
CA LEU A 871 36.29 53.20 -36.05
C LEU A 871 36.34 51.67 -36.00
N ASP A 872 37.51 51.11 -35.73
CA ASP A 872 37.71 49.74 -35.26
C ASP A 872 38.31 49.81 -33.86
N LEU A 873 37.54 49.39 -32.86
CA LEU A 873 37.93 49.44 -31.45
C LEU A 873 37.91 48.02 -30.88
N ASN A 874 38.94 47.68 -30.09
CA ASN A 874 39.01 46.45 -29.33
C ASN A 874 39.41 46.79 -27.89
N VAL A 875 38.67 46.29 -26.91
CA VAL A 875 38.94 46.56 -25.49
C VAL A 875 38.59 45.35 -24.64
N ALA A 876 39.50 44.99 -23.72
CA ALA A 876 39.28 43.95 -22.74
C ALA A 876 38.66 44.56 -21.46
N GLY A 877 37.34 44.39 -21.31
CA GLY A 877 36.53 44.99 -20.25
C GLY A 877 36.20 46.47 -20.50
N LEU A 878 35.06 46.92 -19.99
CA LEU A 878 34.59 48.31 -20.06
C LEU A 878 34.86 49.12 -18.78
N GLN A 879 35.63 48.59 -17.82
CA GLN A 879 35.95 49.34 -16.59
C GLN A 879 36.87 50.55 -16.81
N THR A 880 36.67 51.58 -15.99
CA THR A 880 37.44 52.82 -15.99
C THR A 880 38.83 52.66 -15.34
N PRO A 881 39.91 53.25 -15.88
CA PRO A 881 39.98 54.03 -17.13
C PRO A 881 40.02 53.14 -18.38
N LEU A 882 39.06 53.35 -19.28
CA LEU A 882 38.89 52.56 -20.51
C LEU A 882 40.08 52.72 -21.48
N THR A 883 40.67 53.92 -21.51
CA THR A 883 41.81 54.29 -22.35
C THR A 883 43.06 53.46 -22.07
N ALA A 884 43.24 52.91 -20.87
CA ALA A 884 44.42 52.11 -20.55
C ALA A 884 44.49 50.75 -21.28
N ARG A 885 43.35 50.24 -21.76
CA ARG A 885 43.21 48.91 -22.38
C ARG A 885 42.65 48.95 -23.79
N LEU A 886 42.24 50.13 -24.25
CA LEU A 886 41.66 50.34 -25.56
C LEU A 886 42.75 50.23 -26.63
N LYS A 887 42.48 49.39 -27.64
CA LYS A 887 43.18 49.36 -28.92
C LYS A 887 42.21 49.84 -29.98
N SER A 888 42.66 50.74 -30.84
CA SER A 888 41.75 51.54 -31.64
C SER A 888 42.45 51.95 -32.92
N SER A 889 41.81 51.72 -34.05
CA SER A 889 42.20 52.32 -35.33
C SER A 889 41.03 53.07 -35.92
N ALA A 890 41.27 54.27 -36.43
CA ALA A 890 40.22 55.13 -36.98
C ALA A 890 40.66 55.79 -38.27
N SER A 891 39.72 55.95 -39.21
CA SER A 891 39.86 56.82 -40.37
C SER A 891 38.93 58.00 -40.19
N VAL A 892 39.46 59.22 -40.26
CA VAL A 892 38.73 60.45 -39.97
C VAL A 892 38.77 61.37 -41.18
N ALA A 893 37.61 61.92 -41.54
CA ALA A 893 37.44 62.92 -42.58
C ALA A 893 36.74 64.15 -42.02
N GLY A 894 37.43 65.29 -41.99
CA GLY A 894 36.94 66.58 -41.51
C GLY A 894 36.72 67.59 -42.63
N ARG A 895 35.75 68.48 -42.45
CA ARG A 895 35.42 69.59 -43.35
C ARG A 895 35.29 70.89 -42.58
N ASN A 896 35.97 71.93 -43.05
CA ASN A 896 35.95 73.30 -42.51
C ASN A 896 36.32 73.39 -41.02
N ILE A 897 37.38 72.69 -40.59
CA ILE A 897 37.83 72.66 -39.19
C ILE A 897 38.71 73.89 -38.90
N ALA A 898 38.44 74.65 -37.83
CA ALA A 898 39.32 75.73 -37.38
C ALA A 898 40.38 75.22 -36.40
N VAL A 899 41.66 75.55 -36.61
CA VAL A 899 42.76 75.17 -35.71
C VAL A 899 43.74 76.33 -35.56
N GLY A 900 43.75 76.99 -34.40
CA GLY A 900 44.53 78.22 -34.19
C GLY A 900 44.07 79.33 -35.15
N ASP A 901 45.02 79.91 -35.89
CA ASP A 901 44.76 80.93 -36.92
C ASP A 901 44.49 80.32 -38.31
N ASP A 902 44.60 79.00 -38.47
CA ASP A 902 44.38 78.30 -39.74
C ASP A 902 42.96 77.70 -39.81
N SER A 903 42.44 77.60 -41.04
CA SER A 903 41.22 76.87 -41.36
C SER A 903 41.53 75.73 -42.33
N PHE A 904 41.13 74.52 -41.96
CA PHE A 904 41.32 73.30 -42.72
C PHE A 904 40.04 73.01 -43.50
N ARG A 905 40.04 73.27 -44.81
CA ARG A 905 38.88 73.00 -45.67
C ARG A 905 38.58 71.50 -45.74
N THR A 906 39.63 70.70 -45.83
CA THR A 906 39.58 69.23 -45.83
C THR A 906 40.68 68.72 -44.91
N LEU A 907 40.34 67.75 -44.07
CA LEU A 907 41.27 67.03 -43.21
C LEU A 907 41.00 65.53 -43.36
N THR A 908 42.04 64.74 -43.56
CA THR A 908 41.98 63.28 -43.50
C THR A 908 43.08 62.79 -42.58
N ALA A 909 42.77 61.85 -41.69
CA ALA A 909 43.73 61.31 -40.74
C ALA A 909 43.44 59.85 -40.42
N CYS A 910 44.48 59.05 -40.29
CA CYS A 910 44.39 57.70 -39.73
C CYS A 910 44.94 57.73 -38.29
N LEU A 911 44.12 57.37 -37.31
CA LEU A 911 44.51 57.29 -35.92
C LEU A 911 44.76 55.84 -35.54
N ASP A 912 45.88 55.55 -34.88
CA ASP A 912 46.18 54.28 -34.22
C ASP A 912 46.43 54.56 -32.74
N TYR A 913 45.57 54.04 -31.88
CA TYR A 913 45.64 54.14 -30.44
C TYR A 913 45.83 52.78 -29.80
N ASP A 914 46.80 52.68 -28.89
CA ASP A 914 47.09 51.47 -28.12
C ASP A 914 47.47 51.87 -26.70
N GLY A 915 46.49 51.73 -25.79
CA GLY A 915 46.62 52.11 -24.38
C GLY A 915 47.69 51.32 -23.62
N GLU A 916 48.02 50.11 -24.10
CA GLU A 916 49.02 49.24 -23.45
C GLU A 916 50.47 49.68 -23.75
N ARG A 917 50.68 50.57 -24.73
CA ARG A 917 52.03 51.08 -25.05
C ARG A 917 52.55 52.00 -23.93
N ALA A 918 53.84 51.87 -23.63
CA ALA A 918 54.53 52.71 -22.64
C ALA A 918 54.75 54.16 -23.14
N ALA A 919 54.89 54.36 -24.45
CA ALA A 919 55.03 55.65 -25.12
C ALA A 919 54.35 55.60 -26.50
N GLN A 920 54.05 56.75 -27.11
CA GLN A 920 53.36 56.82 -28.42
C GLN A 920 52.05 56.04 -28.44
N ARG A 921 51.25 56.23 -27.39
CA ARG A 921 49.93 55.59 -27.25
C ARG A 921 48.98 55.97 -28.38
N LEU A 922 49.08 57.19 -28.90
CA LEU A 922 48.39 57.64 -30.11
C LEU A 922 49.42 57.92 -31.20
N LYS A 923 49.15 57.41 -32.40
CA LYS A 923 49.84 57.74 -33.64
C LYS A 923 48.83 58.27 -34.65
N LEU A 924 49.14 59.41 -35.23
CA LEU A 924 48.41 60.02 -36.35
C LEU A 924 49.24 59.74 -37.60
N ASN A 925 48.76 58.81 -38.42
CA ASN A 925 49.33 58.43 -39.69
C ASN A 925 48.48 59.03 -40.81
N CYS A 926 49.07 59.20 -42.00
CA CYS A 926 48.34 59.67 -43.20
C CYS A 926 47.56 60.98 -42.95
N LEU A 927 48.12 61.91 -42.17
CA LEU A 927 47.50 63.19 -41.91
C LEU A 927 47.68 64.07 -43.14
N GLU A 928 46.59 64.34 -43.86
CA GLU A 928 46.56 65.25 -45.00
C GLU A 928 45.54 66.35 -44.75
N VAL A 929 45.97 67.60 -44.95
CA VAL A 929 45.15 68.77 -44.68
C VAL A 929 45.25 69.74 -45.85
N PHE A 930 44.10 70.23 -46.32
CA PHE A 930 44.06 71.32 -47.30
C PHE A 930 43.77 72.64 -46.59
N SER A 931 44.77 73.53 -46.56
CA SER A 931 44.70 74.83 -45.87
C SER A 931 45.48 75.89 -46.63
N GLY A 932 44.92 77.10 -46.77
CA GLY A 932 45.59 78.22 -47.44
C GLY A 932 45.88 78.02 -48.93
N GLY A 933 45.17 77.08 -49.60
CA GLY A 933 45.33 76.80 -51.03
C GLY A 933 46.39 75.74 -51.36
N GLU A 934 46.97 75.06 -50.37
CA GLU A 934 47.95 73.98 -50.57
C GLU A 934 47.61 72.75 -49.70
N TRP A 935 48.17 71.60 -50.07
CA TRP A 935 48.14 70.37 -49.29
C TRP A 935 49.33 70.31 -48.33
N LEU A 936 49.04 69.97 -47.08
CA LEU A 936 49.99 69.73 -46.01
C LEU A 936 49.91 68.25 -45.63
N GLN A 937 51.03 67.55 -45.64
CA GLN A 937 51.13 66.16 -45.20
C GLN A 937 51.94 66.07 -43.92
N GLY A 938 51.54 65.20 -43.00
CA GLY A 938 52.22 65.08 -41.73
C GLY A 938 51.94 63.80 -40.96
N GLN A 939 52.50 63.78 -39.77
CA GLN A 939 52.32 62.72 -38.80
C GLN A 939 52.34 63.32 -37.39
N GLY A 940 51.75 62.61 -36.44
CA GLY A 940 51.73 63.03 -35.05
C GLY A 940 51.85 61.85 -34.10
N THR A 941 52.44 62.08 -32.94
CA THR A 941 52.53 61.05 -31.89
C THR A 941 52.29 61.66 -30.52
N SER A 942 51.77 60.85 -29.60
CA SER A 942 51.64 61.26 -28.20
C SER A 942 52.89 60.97 -27.38
N ALA A 943 53.25 61.90 -26.53
CA ALA A 943 54.22 61.73 -25.45
C ALA A 943 53.60 60.91 -24.30
N PRO A 944 54.42 60.34 -23.39
CA PRO A 944 53.92 59.56 -22.25
C PRO A 944 52.98 60.34 -21.31
N ASP A 945 53.09 61.67 -21.28
CA ASP A 945 52.24 62.57 -20.50
C ASP A 945 50.88 62.89 -21.17
N GLY A 946 50.60 62.30 -22.34
CA GLY A 946 49.35 62.47 -23.08
C GLY A 946 49.31 63.71 -23.99
N ARG A 947 50.39 64.50 -24.06
CA ARG A 947 50.51 65.59 -25.03
C ARG A 947 50.80 65.04 -26.42
N ILE A 948 50.12 65.55 -27.44
CA ILE A 948 50.31 65.18 -28.84
C ILE A 948 51.18 66.25 -29.49
N SER A 949 52.20 65.84 -30.23
CA SER A 949 52.93 66.69 -31.16
C SER A 949 52.60 66.27 -32.59
N ILE A 950 52.21 67.23 -33.41
CA ILE A 950 51.85 67.05 -34.82
C ILE A 950 52.77 67.95 -35.65
N GLU A 951 53.41 67.38 -36.67
CA GLU A 951 54.20 68.12 -37.63
C GLU A 951 53.66 67.84 -39.03
N MET A 952 53.35 68.91 -39.76
CA MET A 952 52.86 68.87 -41.14
C MET A 952 53.70 69.78 -42.02
N ALA A 953 54.09 69.30 -43.19
CA ALA A 953 54.86 70.05 -44.17
C ALA A 953 54.10 70.12 -45.50
N GLY A 954 54.15 71.30 -46.13
CA GLY A 954 53.69 71.50 -47.50
C GLY A 954 54.74 72.24 -48.33
N PRO A 955 54.42 72.54 -49.59
CA PRO A 955 55.35 73.20 -50.50
C PRO A 955 55.83 74.58 -50.02
N ARG A 956 54.99 75.34 -49.30
CA ARG A 956 55.30 76.74 -48.90
C ARG A 956 55.48 76.97 -47.40
N ARG A 957 54.99 76.06 -46.54
CA ARG A 957 55.06 76.22 -45.08
C ARG A 957 55.05 74.88 -44.33
N THR A 958 55.59 74.91 -43.12
CA THR A 958 55.50 73.81 -42.15
C THR A 958 54.68 74.29 -40.96
N LEU A 959 53.74 73.47 -40.50
CA LEU A 959 52.94 73.74 -39.31
C LEU A 959 53.32 72.72 -38.23
N ARG A 960 53.51 73.22 -37.00
CA ARG A 960 53.71 72.39 -35.81
C ARG A 960 52.64 72.72 -34.80
N PHE A 961 51.95 71.69 -34.35
CA PHE A 961 50.91 71.80 -33.34
C PHE A 961 51.27 70.94 -32.14
N ALA A 962 50.91 71.44 -30.96
CA ALA A 962 50.97 70.69 -29.72
C ALA A 962 49.60 70.77 -29.04
N GLY A 963 49.13 69.65 -28.48
CA GLY A 963 47.80 69.59 -27.89
C GLY A 963 47.66 68.51 -26.85
N VAL A 964 46.50 68.46 -26.20
CA VAL A 964 46.14 67.40 -25.25
C VAL A 964 44.98 66.59 -25.83
N LEU A 965 45.00 65.29 -25.60
CA LEU A 965 44.02 64.32 -26.16
C LEU A 965 42.59 64.50 -25.63
N SER A 966 42.38 65.17 -24.49
CA SER A 966 41.03 65.44 -23.96
C SER A 966 41.01 66.62 -22.96
N PRO A 967 40.13 67.62 -23.14
CA PRO A 967 39.37 67.88 -24.38
C PRO A 967 40.35 68.18 -25.52
N PHE A 968 40.08 67.65 -26.71
CA PHE A 968 41.00 67.74 -27.87
C PHE A 968 41.20 69.21 -28.28
N LYS A 969 42.18 69.86 -27.66
CA LYS A 969 42.62 71.23 -27.97
C LYS A 969 43.97 71.16 -28.64
N ILE A 970 44.00 71.55 -29.91
CA ILE A 970 45.21 71.66 -30.72
C ILE A 970 45.57 73.15 -30.73
N GLU A 971 46.69 73.51 -30.12
CA GLU A 971 47.21 74.88 -30.10
C GLU A 971 48.50 74.93 -30.95
N PRO A 972 48.84 76.09 -31.54
CA PRO A 972 50.13 76.26 -32.21
C PRO A 972 51.27 75.94 -31.23
N ALA A 973 52.25 75.15 -31.65
CA ALA A 973 53.42 74.91 -30.81
C ALA A 973 54.15 76.24 -30.56
N ALA A 974 54.48 76.55 -29.30
CA ALA A 974 55.32 77.70 -28.98
C ALA A 974 56.65 77.56 -29.75
N ARG A 975 57.04 78.62 -30.46
CA ARG A 975 58.19 78.66 -31.38
C ARG A 975 59.51 78.30 -30.71
#